data_AF-A0A4V1IS62-F1
#
_entry.id   AF-A0A4V1IS62-F1
#
_cell.length_a   1.000
_cell.length_b   1.000
_cell.length_c   1.000
_cell.angle_alpha   90.00
_cell.angle_beta   90.00
_cell.angle_gamma   90.00
#
_symmetry.space_group_name_H-M   'P 1'
#
loop_
_entity.id
_entity.type
_entity.pdbx_description
1 polymer ?
#
loop_
_entity_poly.entity_id
_entity_poly.type
_entity_poly.pdbx_seq_one_letter_code
_entity_poly.pdbx_strand_id
1 'polypeptide(L)'
;MTQNVTGLSDEVVAQLVLLLSHLASNDNNTRSAAEAQLNDQWLAAQPAILLAALAQVARSNSQNVVRSLAAVLLRRLALKDAATTEAGTHSFYISIGEDYRGFIQAQLLASLESEQDRSTRRKICDTISELAIHMLENGSTWVELLHGVFECLKSPIADLRRSGLQILGAVPALVNDQSPEAMARFLSPALADADRTVKVEALNAAAQYILVIDETSHAQIAPLIPQMLSVLPSLLTGEATSDEDLGNAFIYLMDLAGEYPALLRSVLPDLVEFVANIMRNANLEDNTRKSAVELLVIIAEANPGMVRKQQVFVNTLVPILLEWISTIEEDEDWYTTDDIDDDDNEDFNMIAAQALDRLAISLGGKTLLPIIFAHVPPMLSDESWSKRHGGLMTISSIAEGCQKIMLVELKNVIGLVLPRLQDPHPRVRWAACNAIGQMSTDFAPNLQNSYCSEILTNLIPVMDDTRFPRVQAHVAAALVNFSEEVEKFTIAPFLDQIFEKLLILLNTGKTYVQEQAITTIATVADSAEDKFVKYYPAIMPLLLSVLQQASVKEFRLLRGKTMECASLIALAVGKETFAPHAAEFVNILRVTQQSITEPDDPQSSYLLSAWARICKVSGDDFLPYLEFVLPPLLASASLKPDFTVIDGEVAATEEKIADGWEFVTVDGKNIGIRTSVLDEKCTAVEMLVCYARELGANFHPWVAQIFEVVLPLFKFYYHEGVRAAATGVVPLLFTSLAKANYREFYTTILAYWAKAAETILSALKDEVDPAFISQLYVSFYESLEVVGPLTVTDAVADEITTIMVSQLEEYAQRHNDRQGSRKNVDFDPEEDAAPLEEQEYDDSALLSELSRTIHEILKAQRETFLPHFNKLVPALKAFMSNPNPEARQWSICVYDDVIEFAGPASVSYQGEFLSAFAAALSDQSADIRQAASYGWGVAAQFGGPAYFPACAEALSGLFAVIGAAGSRSKENVIATENAISAVGKICQFAGASGTFNLDQVLAAWVKTLPIVEDDEEAPATYNYLIDLIEA
;
A
#
# COMPACT_ATOMS: atom_id res chain seq x y z
N MET A 1 -58.02 15.47 -1.67
CA MET A 1 -58.64 14.24 -1.10
C MET A 1 -57.51 13.44 -0.50
N THR A 2 -57.32 13.61 0.80
CA THR A 2 -56.36 12.93 1.65
C THR A 2 -56.84 11.49 1.87
N GLN A 3 -56.22 10.53 1.18
CA GLN A 3 -56.37 9.12 1.50
C GLN A 3 -55.49 8.82 2.70
N ASN A 4 -56.12 8.66 3.87
CA ASN A 4 -55.51 7.97 5.01
C ASN A 4 -55.03 6.59 4.52
N VAL A 5 -53.74 6.31 4.58
CA VAL A 5 -53.17 5.00 4.19
C VAL A 5 -53.69 3.94 5.18
N THR A 6 -54.83 3.35 4.83
CA THR A 6 -55.46 2.21 5.50
C THR A 6 -55.72 1.16 4.43
N GLY A 7 -54.68 0.39 4.10
CA GLY A 7 -54.69 -0.73 3.16
C GLY A 7 -54.56 -0.32 1.68
N LEU A 8 -53.52 -0.80 1.00
CA LEU A 8 -53.47 -0.79 -0.47
C LEU A 8 -54.62 -1.65 -1.04
N SER A 9 -55.10 -1.35 -2.25
CA SER A 9 -56.15 -2.17 -2.86
C SER A 9 -55.63 -3.57 -3.20
N ASP A 10 -56.48 -4.58 -2.98
CA ASP A 10 -56.16 -5.99 -3.30
C ASP A 10 -55.78 -6.17 -4.79
N GLU A 11 -56.31 -5.32 -5.67
CA GLU A 11 -56.00 -5.32 -7.10
C GLU A 11 -54.54 -4.92 -7.38
N VAL A 12 -54.02 -3.90 -6.69
CA VAL A 12 -52.62 -3.45 -6.83
C VAL A 12 -51.66 -4.53 -6.33
N VAL A 13 -51.97 -5.16 -5.19
CA VAL A 13 -51.17 -6.25 -4.64
C VAL A 13 -51.17 -7.46 -5.58
N ALA A 14 -52.31 -7.83 -6.15
CA ALA A 14 -52.40 -8.94 -7.10
C ALA A 14 -51.59 -8.70 -8.39
N GLN A 15 -51.63 -7.47 -8.92
CA GLN A 15 -50.83 -7.09 -10.09
C GLN A 15 -49.33 -7.16 -9.82
N LEU A 16 -48.89 -6.70 -8.65
CA LEU A 16 -47.48 -6.79 -8.26
C LEU A 16 -47.03 -8.25 -8.07
N VAL A 17 -47.83 -9.10 -7.44
CA VAL A 17 -47.50 -10.53 -7.28
C VAL A 17 -47.33 -11.22 -8.63
N LEU A 18 -48.18 -10.89 -9.62
CA LEU A 18 -48.01 -11.40 -10.98
C LEU A 18 -46.68 -10.93 -11.60
N LEU A 19 -46.33 -9.66 -11.43
CA LEU A 19 -45.05 -9.11 -11.91
C LEU A 19 -43.85 -9.83 -11.27
N LEU A 20 -43.88 -10.05 -9.95
CA LEU A 20 -42.83 -10.78 -9.22
C LEU A 20 -42.67 -12.23 -9.74
N SER A 21 -43.78 -12.88 -10.10
CA SER A 21 -43.72 -14.22 -10.69
C SER A 21 -43.05 -14.24 -12.08
N HIS A 22 -43.20 -13.17 -12.87
CA HIS A 22 -42.53 -13.04 -14.16
C HIS A 22 -41.04 -12.71 -14.01
N LEU A 23 -40.65 -11.94 -12.98
CA LEU A 23 -39.25 -11.67 -12.66
C LEU A 23 -38.50 -12.94 -12.24
N ALA A 24 -39.19 -13.90 -11.63
CA ALA A 24 -38.65 -15.20 -11.25
C ALA A 24 -38.67 -16.24 -12.39
N SER A 25 -39.04 -15.86 -13.62
CA SER A 25 -39.11 -16.78 -14.76
C SER A 25 -37.73 -17.15 -15.29
N ASN A 26 -37.56 -18.41 -15.70
CA ASN A 26 -36.36 -18.89 -16.39
C ASN A 26 -36.30 -18.44 -17.87
N ASP A 27 -37.36 -17.85 -18.41
CA ASP A 27 -37.38 -17.26 -19.76
C ASP A 27 -36.89 -15.82 -19.74
N ASN A 28 -35.74 -15.57 -20.40
CA ASN A 28 -35.14 -14.24 -20.51
C ASN A 28 -36.09 -13.19 -21.09
N ASN A 29 -36.94 -13.53 -22.06
CA ASN A 29 -37.85 -12.55 -22.66
C ASN A 29 -38.92 -12.10 -21.66
N THR A 30 -39.50 -13.05 -20.93
CA THR A 30 -40.47 -12.78 -19.86
C THR A 30 -39.84 -11.97 -18.72
N ARG A 31 -38.63 -12.33 -18.29
CA ARG A 31 -37.91 -11.64 -17.22
C ARG A 31 -37.56 -10.20 -17.61
N SER A 32 -36.95 -9.99 -18.78
CA SER A 32 -36.57 -8.64 -19.23
C SER A 32 -37.78 -7.73 -19.46
N ALA A 33 -38.90 -8.27 -19.95
CA ALA A 33 -40.15 -7.51 -20.06
C ALA A 33 -40.70 -7.10 -18.68
N ALA A 34 -40.62 -8.00 -17.69
CA ALA A 34 -41.02 -7.72 -16.31
C ALA A 34 -40.08 -6.70 -15.63
N GLU A 35 -38.78 -6.76 -15.88
CA GLU A 35 -37.80 -5.77 -15.39
C GLU A 35 -38.09 -4.38 -15.95
N ALA A 36 -38.38 -4.28 -17.26
CA ALA A 36 -38.79 -3.02 -17.87
C ALA A 36 -40.11 -2.50 -17.25
N GLN A 37 -41.09 -3.38 -17.07
CA GLN A 37 -42.35 -3.01 -16.42
C GLN A 37 -42.16 -2.52 -14.97
N LEU A 38 -41.30 -3.19 -14.19
CA LEU A 38 -40.96 -2.79 -12.82
C LEU A 38 -40.32 -1.40 -12.78
N ASN A 39 -39.34 -1.14 -13.66
CA ASN A 39 -38.64 0.14 -13.68
C ASN A 39 -39.52 1.29 -14.19
N ASP A 40 -40.21 1.09 -15.32
CA ASP A 40 -40.91 2.19 -16.01
C ASP A 40 -42.29 2.47 -15.41
N GLN A 41 -43.07 1.43 -15.10
CA GLN A 41 -44.49 1.56 -14.73
C GLN A 41 -44.73 1.55 -13.23
N TRP A 42 -43.79 1.03 -12.44
CA TRP A 42 -43.90 0.99 -10.98
C TRP A 42 -42.93 1.95 -10.31
N LEU A 43 -41.63 1.78 -10.54
CA LEU A 43 -40.62 2.56 -9.84
C LEU A 43 -40.63 4.03 -10.27
N ALA A 44 -40.64 4.31 -11.57
CA ALA A 44 -40.64 5.70 -12.06
C ALA A 44 -42.01 6.38 -11.88
N ALA A 45 -43.12 5.66 -12.15
CA ALA A 45 -44.46 6.27 -12.18
C ALA A 45 -45.16 6.33 -10.81
N GLN A 46 -44.92 5.36 -9.93
CA GLN A 46 -45.64 5.22 -8.66
C GLN A 46 -44.80 4.59 -7.53
N PRO A 47 -43.62 5.17 -7.21
CA PRO A 47 -42.66 4.58 -6.27
C PRO A 47 -43.25 4.33 -4.88
N ALA A 48 -44.06 5.26 -4.36
CA ALA A 48 -44.72 5.11 -3.05
C ALA A 48 -45.61 3.86 -2.96
N ILE A 49 -46.39 3.60 -4.02
CA ILE A 49 -47.30 2.46 -4.10
C ILE A 49 -46.50 1.17 -4.27
N LEU A 50 -45.45 1.16 -5.10
CA LEU A 50 -44.58 0.01 -5.28
C LEU A 50 -43.94 -0.43 -3.96
N LEU A 51 -43.27 0.48 -3.26
CA LEU A 51 -42.55 0.15 -2.03
C LEU A 51 -43.51 -0.33 -0.92
N ALA A 52 -44.66 0.35 -0.76
CA ALA A 52 -45.69 -0.07 0.19
C ALA A 52 -46.31 -1.43 -0.18
N ALA A 53 -46.52 -1.71 -1.47
CA ALA A 53 -47.05 -2.99 -1.94
C ALA A 53 -46.04 -4.12 -1.75
N LEU A 54 -44.75 -3.88 -1.99
CA LEU A 54 -43.68 -4.85 -1.72
C LEU A 54 -43.63 -5.19 -0.21
N ALA A 55 -43.74 -4.19 0.67
CA ALA A 55 -43.79 -4.42 2.12
C ALA A 55 -45.02 -5.24 2.54
N GLN A 56 -46.19 -4.99 1.94
CA GLN A 56 -47.40 -5.77 2.19
C GLN A 56 -47.29 -7.20 1.65
N VAL A 57 -46.73 -7.39 0.45
CA VAL A 57 -46.49 -8.72 -0.14
C VAL A 57 -45.51 -9.52 0.71
N ALA A 58 -44.42 -8.89 1.17
CA ALA A 58 -43.44 -9.50 2.07
C ALA A 58 -44.08 -9.99 3.38
N ARG A 59 -45.18 -9.37 3.84
CA ARG A 59 -45.92 -9.80 5.03
C ARG A 59 -46.89 -10.95 4.76
N SER A 60 -47.75 -10.81 3.75
CA SER A 60 -49.02 -11.57 3.69
C SER A 60 -49.09 -12.62 2.59
N ASN A 61 -48.11 -12.68 1.67
CA ASN A 61 -48.16 -13.64 0.57
C ASN A 61 -47.98 -15.08 1.09
N SER A 62 -48.73 -16.03 0.55
CA SER A 62 -48.65 -17.43 0.96
C SER A 62 -47.35 -18.12 0.54
N GLN A 63 -46.64 -17.62 -0.47
CA GLN A 63 -45.43 -18.24 -1.02
C GLN A 63 -44.15 -17.59 -0.46
N ASN A 64 -43.30 -18.39 0.19
CA ASN A 64 -42.04 -17.92 0.81
C ASN A 64 -41.10 -17.25 -0.21
N VAL A 65 -41.01 -17.82 -1.43
CA VAL A 65 -40.18 -17.28 -2.52
C VAL A 65 -40.62 -15.86 -2.91
N VAL A 66 -41.93 -15.61 -2.97
CA VAL A 66 -42.47 -14.29 -3.32
C VAL A 66 -42.27 -13.30 -2.18
N ARG A 67 -42.44 -13.71 -0.92
CA ARG A 67 -42.13 -12.87 0.25
C ARG A 67 -40.65 -12.48 0.29
N SER A 68 -39.75 -13.47 0.11
CA SER A 68 -38.31 -13.27 0.01
C SER A 68 -37.93 -12.29 -1.09
N LEU A 69 -38.45 -12.49 -2.30
CA LEU A 69 -38.17 -11.60 -3.44
C LEU A 69 -38.70 -10.18 -3.19
N ALA A 70 -39.88 -10.05 -2.58
CA ALA A 70 -40.47 -8.75 -2.25
C ALA A 70 -39.62 -7.98 -1.22
N ALA A 71 -39.10 -8.65 -0.18
CA ALA A 71 -38.21 -8.04 0.80
C ALA A 71 -36.90 -7.55 0.16
N VAL A 72 -36.25 -8.40 -0.65
CA VAL A 72 -35.00 -8.05 -1.35
C VAL A 72 -35.19 -6.90 -2.35
N LEU A 73 -36.29 -6.91 -3.12
CA LEU A 73 -36.59 -5.83 -4.05
C LEU A 73 -36.96 -4.54 -3.33
N LEU A 74 -37.70 -4.62 -2.22
CA LEU A 74 -38.01 -3.45 -1.39
C LEU A 74 -36.71 -2.77 -0.93
N ARG A 75 -35.79 -3.54 -0.35
CA ARG A 75 -34.46 -3.09 0.07
C ARG A 75 -33.71 -2.40 -1.07
N ARG A 76 -33.53 -3.09 -2.20
CA ARG A 76 -32.78 -2.56 -3.36
C ARG A 76 -33.40 -1.31 -3.99
N LEU A 77 -34.73 -1.26 -4.08
CA LEU A 77 -35.42 -0.16 -4.77
C LEU A 77 -35.64 1.05 -3.86
N ALA A 78 -35.84 0.83 -2.55
CA ALA A 78 -36.02 1.90 -1.58
C ALA A 78 -34.79 2.81 -1.50
N LEU A 79 -33.59 2.22 -1.57
CA LEU A 79 -32.30 2.91 -1.42
C LEU A 79 -31.76 3.47 -2.74
N LYS A 80 -32.36 3.15 -3.88
CA LYS A 80 -31.93 3.67 -5.18
C LYS A 80 -32.23 5.16 -5.29
N ASP A 81 -31.32 5.90 -5.92
CA ASP A 81 -31.48 7.32 -6.20
C ASP A 81 -32.73 7.60 -7.04
N ALA A 82 -33.55 8.55 -6.55
CA ALA A 82 -34.62 9.15 -7.31
C ALA A 82 -34.09 10.36 -8.11
N ALA A 83 -34.93 10.96 -8.95
CA ALA A 83 -34.54 12.10 -9.78
C ALA A 83 -33.97 13.27 -8.96
N THR A 84 -32.84 13.82 -9.41
CA THR A 84 -32.14 14.94 -8.77
C THR A 84 -33.02 16.18 -8.68
N THR A 85 -33.13 16.75 -7.49
CA THR A 85 -33.83 18.01 -7.22
C THR A 85 -32.83 19.15 -6.95
N GLU A 86 -33.28 20.40 -6.91
CA GLU A 86 -32.42 21.55 -6.53
C GLU A 86 -31.84 21.43 -5.10
N ALA A 87 -32.39 20.55 -4.26
CA ALA A 87 -31.93 20.24 -2.91
C ALA A 87 -30.96 19.04 -2.84
N GLY A 88 -30.65 18.39 -3.97
CA GLY A 88 -29.79 17.20 -4.06
C GLY A 88 -30.51 15.98 -4.65
N THR A 89 -29.76 14.89 -4.78
CA THR A 89 -30.28 13.56 -5.13
C THR A 89 -30.73 12.86 -3.84
N HIS A 90 -31.98 12.38 -3.80
CA HIS A 90 -32.53 11.65 -2.66
C HIS A 90 -32.98 10.26 -3.12
N SER A 91 -32.85 9.25 -2.25
CA SER A 91 -33.40 7.91 -2.53
C SER A 91 -34.93 7.91 -2.72
N PHE A 92 -35.47 6.87 -3.36
CA PHE A 92 -36.91 6.69 -3.46
C PHE A 92 -37.60 6.65 -2.09
N TYR A 93 -37.01 6.02 -1.07
CA TYR A 93 -37.58 5.99 0.28
C TYR A 93 -37.72 7.39 0.90
N ILE A 94 -36.71 8.25 0.72
CA ILE A 94 -36.74 9.64 1.20
C ILE A 94 -37.63 10.54 0.33
N SER A 95 -37.96 10.14 -0.90
CA SER A 95 -38.90 10.90 -1.74
C SER A 95 -40.39 10.59 -1.45
N ILE A 96 -40.71 9.47 -0.81
CA ILE A 96 -42.10 9.08 -0.52
C ILE A 96 -42.61 9.76 0.75
N GLY A 97 -43.92 10.00 0.85
CA GLY A 97 -44.54 10.68 1.99
C GLY A 97 -44.50 9.87 3.29
N GLU A 98 -44.56 10.56 4.44
CA GLU A 98 -44.48 9.97 5.78
C GLU A 98 -45.54 8.87 6.02
N ASP A 99 -46.76 9.04 5.51
CA ASP A 99 -47.82 8.02 5.62
C ASP A 99 -47.41 6.67 5.00
N TYR A 100 -46.73 6.70 3.84
CA TYR A 100 -46.24 5.50 3.17
C TYR A 100 -45.04 4.90 3.89
N ARG A 101 -44.12 5.74 4.41
CA ARG A 101 -42.99 5.26 5.22
C ARG A 101 -43.47 4.57 6.48
N GLY A 102 -44.36 5.20 7.24
CA GLY A 102 -44.96 4.62 8.45
C GLY A 102 -45.71 3.32 8.14
N PHE A 103 -46.41 3.24 7.00
CA PHE A 103 -47.03 1.99 6.56
C PHE A 103 -46.00 0.90 6.26
N ILE A 104 -44.95 1.19 5.49
CA ILE A 104 -43.87 0.24 5.16
C ILE A 104 -43.23 -0.29 6.45
N GLN A 105 -42.87 0.62 7.35
CA GLN A 105 -42.29 0.31 8.66
C GLN A 105 -43.20 -0.64 9.45
N ALA A 106 -44.49 -0.32 9.57
CA ALA A 106 -45.45 -1.16 10.27
C ALA A 106 -45.62 -2.55 9.62
N GLN A 107 -45.60 -2.65 8.28
CA GLN A 107 -45.68 -3.94 7.59
C GLN A 107 -44.42 -4.78 7.82
N LEU A 108 -43.22 -4.18 7.78
CA LEU A 108 -41.97 -4.88 8.00
C LEU A 108 -41.87 -5.43 9.43
N LEU A 109 -42.20 -4.62 10.45
CA LEU A 109 -42.24 -5.09 11.85
C LEU A 109 -43.25 -6.22 12.06
N ALA A 110 -44.43 -6.12 11.44
CA ALA A 110 -45.42 -7.20 11.51
C ALA A 110 -44.99 -8.45 10.72
N SER A 111 -44.20 -8.29 9.65
CA SER A 111 -43.61 -9.41 8.90
C SER A 111 -42.59 -10.14 9.76
N LEU A 112 -41.73 -9.39 10.46
CA LEU A 112 -40.75 -9.94 11.39
C LEU A 112 -41.41 -10.80 12.49
N GLU A 113 -42.51 -10.32 13.08
CA GLU A 113 -43.23 -11.04 14.14
C GLU A 113 -43.91 -12.33 13.63
N SER A 114 -44.46 -12.31 12.40
CA SER A 114 -45.35 -13.37 11.91
C SER A 114 -44.68 -14.39 10.98
N GLU A 115 -43.57 -14.06 10.33
CA GLU A 115 -42.85 -14.94 9.40
C GLU A 115 -42.42 -16.23 10.10
N GLN A 116 -42.53 -17.39 9.44
CA GLN A 116 -42.15 -18.69 10.00
C GLN A 116 -40.96 -19.32 9.25
N ASP A 117 -40.67 -18.87 8.04
CA ASP A 117 -39.56 -19.34 7.23
C ASP A 117 -38.27 -18.59 7.56
N ARG A 118 -37.23 -19.31 7.99
CA ARG A 118 -35.96 -18.72 8.43
C ARG A 118 -35.26 -17.91 7.34
N SER A 119 -35.22 -18.41 6.10
CA SER A 119 -34.55 -17.71 4.99
C SER A 119 -35.27 -16.41 4.64
N THR A 120 -36.61 -16.43 4.62
CA THR A 120 -37.42 -15.25 4.36
C THR A 120 -37.31 -14.25 5.51
N ARG A 121 -37.29 -14.72 6.75
CA ARG A 121 -37.11 -13.87 7.93
C ARG A 121 -35.76 -13.15 7.93
N ARG A 122 -34.67 -13.85 7.56
CA ARG A 122 -33.33 -13.24 7.39
C ARG A 122 -33.40 -12.05 6.42
N LYS A 123 -33.93 -12.27 5.22
CA LYS A 123 -34.09 -11.21 4.20
C LYS A 123 -34.93 -10.04 4.69
N ILE A 124 -35.97 -10.29 5.49
CA ILE A 124 -36.77 -9.23 6.13
C ILE A 124 -35.92 -8.44 7.14
N CYS A 125 -35.09 -9.10 7.94
CA CYS A 125 -34.16 -8.45 8.87
C CYS A 125 -33.15 -7.58 8.11
N ASP A 126 -32.61 -8.06 7.00
CA ASP A 126 -31.66 -7.30 6.17
C ASP A 126 -32.34 -6.06 5.56
N THR A 127 -33.57 -6.22 5.05
CA THR A 127 -34.39 -5.10 4.57
C THR A 127 -34.67 -4.07 5.66
N ILE A 128 -35.02 -4.51 6.88
CA ILE A 128 -35.25 -3.63 8.03
C ILE A 128 -33.97 -2.87 8.38
N SER A 129 -32.83 -3.58 8.42
CA SER A 129 -31.54 -3.05 8.84
C SER A 129 -31.04 -1.97 7.88
N GLU A 130 -31.00 -2.25 6.58
CA GLU A 130 -30.55 -1.26 5.59
C GLU A 130 -31.47 -0.04 5.53
N LEU A 131 -32.79 -0.21 5.70
CA LEU A 131 -33.71 0.91 5.81
C LEU A 131 -33.46 1.76 7.05
N ALA A 132 -33.15 1.13 8.19
CA ALA A 132 -32.86 1.83 9.43
C ALA A 132 -31.53 2.61 9.35
N ILE A 133 -30.48 2.02 8.79
CA ILE A 133 -29.19 2.69 8.53
C ILE A 133 -29.43 3.92 7.65
N HIS A 134 -30.09 3.73 6.51
CA HIS A 134 -30.38 4.82 5.57
C HIS A 134 -31.22 5.94 6.20
N MET A 135 -32.16 5.61 7.10
CA MET A 135 -32.91 6.62 7.85
C MET A 135 -32.00 7.44 8.77
N LEU A 136 -31.09 6.78 9.51
CA LEU A 136 -30.16 7.44 10.43
C LEU A 136 -29.21 8.39 9.68
N GLU A 137 -28.65 7.96 8.55
CA GLU A 137 -27.79 8.79 7.68
C GLU A 137 -28.51 10.05 7.18
N ASN A 138 -29.82 9.96 6.97
CA ASN A 138 -30.68 11.08 6.55
C ASN A 138 -31.32 11.83 7.75
N GLY A 139 -30.80 11.66 8.97
CA GLY A 139 -31.22 12.38 10.17
C GLY A 139 -32.61 12.00 10.71
N SER A 140 -33.15 10.85 10.30
CA SER A 140 -34.44 10.31 10.75
C SER A 140 -34.25 9.08 11.64
N THR A 141 -35.15 8.85 12.60
CA THR A 141 -35.10 7.68 13.49
C THR A 141 -36.33 6.81 13.35
N TRP A 142 -36.15 5.49 13.49
CA TRP A 142 -37.24 4.53 13.51
C TRP A 142 -37.51 4.08 14.96
N VAL A 143 -38.28 4.89 15.68
CA VAL A 143 -38.48 4.74 17.13
C VAL A 143 -39.10 3.38 17.50
N GLU A 144 -40.06 2.90 16.70
CA GLU A 144 -40.75 1.63 16.93
C GLU A 144 -39.85 0.41 16.72
N LEU A 145 -38.80 0.52 15.89
CA LEU A 145 -37.90 -0.58 15.61
C LEU A 145 -37.14 -1.01 16.85
N LEU A 146 -36.61 -0.06 17.63
CA LEU A 146 -35.90 -0.37 18.86
C LEU A 146 -36.80 -1.14 19.85
N HIS A 147 -38.07 -0.73 19.96
CA HIS A 147 -39.05 -1.46 20.77
C HIS A 147 -39.29 -2.87 20.21
N GLY A 148 -39.44 -3.01 18.90
CA GLY A 148 -39.61 -4.30 18.22
C GLY A 148 -38.43 -5.25 18.45
N VAL A 149 -37.20 -4.75 18.38
CA VAL A 149 -35.97 -5.51 18.70
C VAL A 149 -36.00 -5.98 20.15
N PHE A 150 -36.31 -5.10 21.11
CA PHE A 150 -36.41 -5.48 22.52
C PHE A 150 -37.49 -6.52 22.81
N GLU A 151 -38.64 -6.47 22.14
CA GLU A 151 -39.69 -7.47 22.28
C GLU A 151 -39.31 -8.81 21.63
N CYS A 152 -38.63 -8.78 20.48
CA CYS A 152 -38.06 -9.99 19.86
C CYS A 152 -37.15 -10.74 20.83
N LEU A 153 -36.31 -10.03 21.58
CA LEU A 153 -35.35 -10.60 22.52
C LEU A 153 -35.99 -11.19 23.78
N LYS A 154 -37.19 -10.74 24.15
CA LYS A 154 -37.98 -11.33 25.26
C LYS A 154 -38.84 -12.51 24.80
N SER A 155 -38.90 -12.77 23.49
CA SER A 155 -39.77 -13.80 22.93
C SER A 155 -39.37 -15.20 23.39
N PRO A 156 -40.33 -16.09 23.69
CA PRO A 156 -40.01 -17.49 23.93
C PRO A 156 -39.50 -18.21 22.67
N ILE A 157 -39.71 -17.63 21.47
CA ILE A 157 -39.31 -18.22 20.19
C ILE A 157 -37.86 -17.83 19.88
N ALA A 158 -36.97 -18.83 19.80
CA ALA A 158 -35.54 -18.62 19.54
C ALA A 158 -35.27 -17.85 18.24
N ASP A 159 -35.95 -18.21 17.15
CA ASP A 159 -35.79 -17.52 15.86
C ASP A 159 -36.17 -16.02 15.93
N LEU A 160 -37.07 -15.61 16.85
CA LEU A 160 -37.38 -14.18 17.02
C LEU A 160 -36.28 -13.48 17.81
N ARG A 161 -35.77 -14.10 18.88
CA ARG A 161 -34.61 -13.58 19.62
C ARG A 161 -33.42 -13.39 18.70
N ARG A 162 -33.10 -14.40 17.87
CA ARG A 162 -32.05 -14.32 16.85
C ARG A 162 -32.26 -13.13 15.92
N SER A 163 -33.44 -12.98 15.33
CA SER A 163 -33.70 -11.86 14.41
C SER A 163 -33.56 -10.48 15.06
N GLY A 164 -33.94 -10.34 16.34
CA GLY A 164 -33.68 -9.11 17.09
C GLY A 164 -32.18 -8.80 17.21
N LEU A 165 -31.36 -9.82 17.49
CA LEU A 165 -29.89 -9.69 17.55
C LEU A 165 -29.29 -9.38 16.18
N GLN A 166 -29.77 -10.02 15.12
CA GLN A 166 -29.30 -9.78 13.75
C GLN A 166 -29.49 -8.31 13.35
N ILE A 167 -30.68 -7.75 13.62
CA ILE A 167 -30.96 -6.32 13.36
C ILE A 167 -30.07 -5.42 14.23
N LEU A 168 -29.87 -5.78 15.50
CA LEU A 168 -29.01 -5.01 16.40
C LEU A 168 -27.54 -5.03 15.97
N GLY A 169 -27.03 -6.17 15.50
CA GLY A 169 -25.67 -6.28 14.98
C GLY A 169 -25.47 -5.54 13.66
N ALA A 170 -26.48 -5.53 12.79
CA ALA A 170 -26.44 -4.74 11.56
C ALA A 170 -26.61 -3.23 11.80
N VAL A 171 -27.33 -2.83 12.85
CA VAL A 171 -27.62 -1.41 13.15
C VAL A 171 -27.36 -1.10 14.63
N PRO A 172 -26.09 -1.15 15.08
CA PRO A 172 -25.76 -0.93 16.49
C PRO A 172 -26.09 0.50 16.94
N ALA A 173 -26.15 1.45 16.00
CA ALA A 173 -26.56 2.83 16.25
C ALA A 173 -27.97 2.99 16.87
N LEU A 174 -28.84 1.97 16.75
CA LEU A 174 -30.17 1.98 17.39
C LEU A 174 -30.12 2.10 18.92
N VAL A 175 -29.00 1.70 19.54
CA VAL A 175 -28.83 1.69 20.99
C VAL A 175 -27.78 2.70 21.48
N ASN A 176 -27.36 3.66 20.66
CA ASN A 176 -26.36 4.67 21.04
C ASN A 176 -26.78 5.52 22.25
N ASP A 177 -28.08 5.74 22.45
CA ASP A 177 -28.62 6.46 23.62
C ASP A 177 -28.59 5.63 24.92
N GLN A 178 -28.30 4.33 24.83
CA GLN A 178 -28.19 3.45 25.99
C GLN A 178 -26.77 3.45 26.54
N SER A 179 -26.61 3.36 27.86
CA SER A 179 -25.26 3.25 28.43
C SER A 179 -24.64 1.90 28.08
N PRO A 180 -23.31 1.85 27.83
CA PRO A 180 -22.60 0.61 27.56
C PRO A 180 -22.81 -0.44 28.67
N GLU A 181 -22.86 -0.01 29.93
CA GLU A 181 -23.15 -0.92 31.06
C GLU A 181 -24.57 -1.52 30.97
N ALA A 182 -25.57 -0.74 30.55
CA ALA A 182 -26.92 -1.24 30.36
C ALA A 182 -26.97 -2.25 29.20
N MET A 183 -26.27 -1.96 28.10
CA MET A 183 -26.17 -2.90 26.97
C MET A 183 -25.42 -4.18 27.34
N ALA A 184 -24.36 -4.11 28.15
CA ALA A 184 -23.68 -5.28 28.69
C ALA A 184 -24.64 -6.21 29.43
N ARG A 185 -25.42 -5.66 30.35
CA ARG A 185 -26.43 -6.41 31.13
C ARG A 185 -27.54 -6.95 30.25
N PHE A 186 -27.86 -6.26 29.16
CA PHE A 186 -28.92 -6.63 28.25
C PHE A 186 -28.52 -7.78 27.31
N LEU A 187 -27.29 -7.78 26.80
CA LEU A 187 -26.77 -8.82 25.89
C LEU A 187 -26.30 -10.08 26.63
N SER A 188 -25.90 -9.96 27.90
CA SER A 188 -25.42 -11.07 28.72
C SER A 188 -26.34 -12.31 28.73
N PRO A 189 -27.67 -12.19 28.95
CA PRO A 189 -28.58 -13.33 28.86
C PRO A 189 -28.63 -13.99 27.46
N ALA A 190 -28.48 -13.22 26.39
CA ALA A 190 -28.52 -13.74 25.02
C ALA A 190 -27.24 -14.53 24.65
N LEU A 191 -26.08 -14.12 25.17
CA LEU A 191 -24.83 -14.88 25.07
C LEU A 191 -24.92 -16.23 25.81
N ALA A 192 -25.76 -16.31 26.84
CA ALA A 192 -26.01 -17.51 27.63
C ALA A 192 -27.31 -18.24 27.26
N ASP A 193 -27.91 -17.95 26.09
CA ASP A 193 -29.20 -18.52 25.68
C ASP A 193 -29.16 -20.06 25.57
N ALA A 194 -30.31 -20.72 25.63
CA ALA A 194 -30.35 -22.17 25.41
C ALA A 194 -30.17 -22.53 23.92
N ASP A 195 -30.59 -21.66 23.01
CA ASP A 195 -30.48 -21.86 21.57
C ASP A 195 -29.11 -21.42 21.06
N ARG A 196 -28.45 -22.32 20.33
CA ARG A 196 -27.11 -22.12 19.77
C ARG A 196 -27.03 -20.92 18.82
N THR A 197 -28.02 -20.77 17.93
CA THR A 197 -28.01 -19.73 16.90
C THR A 197 -28.24 -18.34 17.49
N VAL A 198 -28.98 -18.26 18.59
CA VAL A 198 -29.15 -17.01 19.36
C VAL A 198 -27.84 -16.58 19.99
N LYS A 199 -27.04 -17.50 20.55
CA LYS A 199 -25.73 -17.16 21.13
C LYS A 199 -24.75 -16.59 20.10
N VAL A 200 -24.69 -17.22 18.92
CA VAL A 200 -23.81 -16.79 17.82
C VAL A 200 -24.19 -15.40 17.34
N GLU A 201 -25.49 -15.14 17.15
CA GLU A 201 -25.96 -13.82 16.76
C GLU A 201 -25.77 -12.77 17.88
N ALA A 202 -25.85 -13.18 19.15
CA ALA A 202 -25.59 -12.30 20.28
C ALA A 202 -24.11 -11.90 20.35
N LEU A 203 -23.21 -12.82 20.00
CA LEU A 203 -21.78 -12.57 19.89
C LEU A 203 -21.50 -11.53 18.80
N ASN A 204 -22.09 -11.71 17.61
CA ASN A 204 -22.01 -10.76 16.51
C ASN A 204 -22.51 -9.37 16.94
N ALA A 205 -23.73 -9.29 17.47
CA ALA A 205 -24.32 -8.02 17.90
C ALA A 205 -23.50 -7.32 19.00
N ALA A 206 -22.91 -8.08 19.93
CA ALA A 206 -22.01 -7.53 20.95
C ALA A 206 -20.72 -6.99 20.34
N ALA A 207 -20.09 -7.72 19.41
CA ALA A 207 -18.88 -7.28 18.72
C ALA A 207 -19.13 -5.99 17.92
N GLN A 208 -20.18 -5.98 17.10
CA GLN A 208 -20.56 -4.82 16.28
C GLN A 208 -20.93 -3.59 17.13
N TYR A 209 -21.57 -3.80 18.29
CA TYR A 209 -21.83 -2.69 19.22
C TYR A 209 -20.54 -2.13 19.84
N ILE A 210 -19.59 -2.99 20.22
CA ILE A 210 -18.30 -2.53 20.75
C ILE A 210 -17.52 -1.73 19.70
N LEU A 211 -17.60 -2.12 18.42
CA LEU A 211 -16.92 -1.44 17.33
C LEU A 211 -17.34 0.03 17.16
N VAL A 212 -18.58 0.39 17.52
CA VAL A 212 -19.13 1.74 17.26
C VAL A 212 -19.22 2.65 18.48
N ILE A 213 -18.94 2.16 19.69
CA ILE A 213 -18.96 3.00 20.90
C ILE A 213 -17.63 3.72 21.07
N ASP A 214 -17.67 4.90 21.72
CA ASP A 214 -16.43 5.65 22.02
C ASP A 214 -15.44 4.82 22.85
N GLU A 215 -14.16 4.86 22.51
CA GLU A 215 -13.11 4.13 23.24
C GLU A 215 -13.08 4.44 24.74
N THR A 216 -13.41 5.67 25.12
CA THR A 216 -13.48 6.08 26.53
C THR A 216 -14.53 5.29 27.34
N SER A 217 -15.49 4.69 26.65
CA SER A 217 -16.54 3.86 27.20
C SER A 217 -16.19 2.37 27.27
N HIS A 218 -15.08 1.93 26.66
CA HIS A 218 -14.66 0.53 26.63
C HIS A 218 -14.49 -0.11 28.03
N ALA A 219 -14.06 0.67 29.02
CA ALA A 219 -13.96 0.19 30.39
C ALA A 219 -15.31 -0.29 30.97
N GLN A 220 -16.44 0.24 30.49
CA GLN A 220 -17.78 -0.12 30.96
C GLN A 220 -18.31 -1.39 30.29
N ILE A 221 -17.88 -1.71 29.06
CA ILE A 221 -18.30 -2.91 28.31
C ILE A 221 -17.35 -4.10 28.50
N ALA A 222 -16.09 -3.86 28.91
CA ALA A 222 -15.06 -4.88 29.11
C ALA A 222 -15.51 -6.12 29.94
N PRO A 223 -16.38 -6.02 30.97
CA PRO A 223 -16.89 -7.21 31.68
C PRO A 223 -17.73 -8.18 30.83
N LEU A 224 -18.17 -7.77 29.63
CA LEU A 224 -18.90 -8.62 28.69
C LEU A 224 -17.97 -9.54 27.90
N ILE A 225 -16.71 -9.16 27.71
CA ILE A 225 -15.72 -9.91 26.88
C ILE A 225 -15.56 -11.37 27.32
N PRO A 226 -15.39 -11.71 28.62
CA PRO A 226 -15.32 -13.12 29.03
C PRO A 226 -16.59 -13.91 28.71
N GLN A 227 -17.76 -13.27 28.75
CA GLN A 227 -19.03 -13.92 28.42
C GLN A 227 -19.17 -14.16 26.93
N MET A 228 -18.71 -13.21 26.11
CA MET A 228 -18.61 -13.38 24.65
C MET A 228 -17.77 -14.61 24.30
N LEU A 229 -16.57 -14.73 24.87
CA LEU A 229 -15.72 -15.90 24.60
C LEU A 229 -16.24 -17.20 25.20
N SER A 230 -17.04 -17.16 26.27
CA SER A 230 -17.69 -18.36 26.81
C SER A 230 -18.70 -19.00 25.84
N VAL A 231 -19.13 -18.27 24.80
CA VAL A 231 -19.94 -18.83 23.72
C VAL A 231 -19.17 -19.94 23.00
N LEU A 232 -17.88 -19.74 22.70
CA LEU A 232 -17.11 -20.64 21.83
C LEU A 232 -17.05 -22.09 22.35
N PRO A 233 -16.68 -22.38 23.62
CA PRO A 233 -16.69 -23.75 24.12
C PRO A 233 -18.10 -24.36 24.16
N SER A 234 -19.14 -23.54 24.37
CA SER A 234 -20.52 -24.02 24.37
C SER A 234 -20.99 -24.45 22.98
N LEU A 235 -20.35 -23.94 21.92
CA LEU A 235 -20.57 -24.35 20.54
C LEU A 235 -19.90 -25.70 20.19
N LEU A 236 -19.10 -26.28 21.08
CA LEU A 236 -18.61 -27.67 20.90
C LEU A 236 -19.54 -28.71 21.55
N THR A 237 -20.43 -28.27 22.43
CA THR A 237 -21.28 -29.17 23.22
C THR A 237 -22.65 -29.37 22.56
N GLY A 238 -23.02 -30.61 22.20
CA GLY A 238 -24.34 -30.95 21.66
C GLY A 238 -24.32 -32.05 20.58
N GLU A 239 -25.50 -32.47 20.11
CA GLU A 239 -25.68 -33.44 19.00
C GLU A 239 -25.65 -32.74 17.61
N ALA A 240 -25.05 -31.56 17.49
CA ALA A 240 -24.98 -30.84 16.22
C ALA A 240 -24.06 -31.57 15.24
N THR A 241 -24.49 -31.67 13.97
CA THR A 241 -23.77 -32.40 12.92
C THR A 241 -22.69 -31.59 12.21
N SER A 242 -22.64 -30.26 12.41
CA SER A 242 -21.67 -29.34 11.81
C SER A 242 -21.23 -28.27 12.82
N ASP A 243 -19.99 -27.84 12.68
CA ASP A 243 -19.30 -26.82 13.47
C ASP A 243 -19.25 -25.43 12.80
N GLU A 244 -19.98 -25.22 11.70
CA GLU A 244 -20.08 -23.95 10.96
C GLU A 244 -20.33 -22.72 11.86
N ASP A 245 -21.25 -22.84 12.83
CA ASP A 245 -21.55 -21.78 13.80
C ASP A 245 -20.34 -21.37 14.65
N LEU A 246 -19.41 -22.29 14.92
CA LEU A 246 -18.16 -21.98 15.62
C LEU A 246 -17.19 -21.22 14.70
N GLY A 247 -17.08 -21.62 13.42
CA GLY A 247 -16.34 -20.88 12.42
C GLY A 247 -16.83 -19.44 12.29
N ASN A 248 -18.15 -19.25 12.15
CA ASN A 248 -18.77 -17.92 12.11
C ASN A 248 -18.51 -17.11 13.39
N ALA A 249 -18.54 -17.74 14.56
CA ALA A 249 -18.24 -17.07 15.82
C ALA A 249 -16.78 -16.56 15.89
N PHE A 250 -15.81 -17.26 15.29
CA PHE A 250 -14.46 -16.74 15.15
C PHE A 250 -14.41 -15.54 14.22
N ILE A 251 -15.09 -15.61 13.06
CA ILE A 251 -15.15 -14.52 12.08
C ILE A 251 -15.71 -13.24 12.71
N TYR A 252 -16.80 -13.32 13.47
CA TYR A 252 -17.38 -12.14 14.14
C TYR A 252 -16.48 -11.50 15.20
N LEU A 253 -15.48 -12.22 15.70
CA LEU A 253 -14.50 -11.68 16.64
C LEU A 253 -13.30 -11.04 15.94
N MET A 254 -13.09 -11.29 14.63
CA MET A 254 -11.92 -10.81 13.90
C MET A 254 -11.89 -9.29 13.82
N ASP A 255 -12.98 -8.64 13.42
CA ASP A 255 -13.04 -7.16 13.34
C ASP A 255 -12.78 -6.52 14.70
N LEU A 256 -13.40 -7.06 15.76
CA LEU A 256 -13.19 -6.58 17.13
C LEU A 256 -11.75 -6.79 17.59
N ALA A 257 -11.14 -7.91 17.22
CA ALA A 257 -9.75 -8.23 17.54
C ALA A 257 -8.75 -7.35 16.78
N GLY A 258 -9.07 -7.00 15.53
CA GLY A 258 -8.28 -6.10 14.69
C GLY A 258 -8.30 -4.66 15.19
N GLU A 259 -9.49 -4.17 15.55
CA GLU A 259 -9.66 -2.77 15.97
C GLU A 259 -9.31 -2.55 17.45
N TYR A 260 -9.78 -3.43 18.35
CA TYR A 260 -9.64 -3.26 19.80
C TYR A 260 -9.03 -4.47 20.52
N PRO A 261 -7.84 -4.95 20.11
CA PRO A 261 -7.18 -6.15 20.68
C PRO A 261 -6.95 -6.06 22.19
N ALA A 262 -6.77 -4.86 22.73
CA ALA A 262 -6.51 -4.65 24.16
C ALA A 262 -7.65 -5.15 25.07
N LEU A 263 -8.88 -5.20 24.57
CA LEU A 263 -10.04 -5.76 25.28
C LEU A 263 -9.92 -7.27 25.54
N LEU A 264 -9.18 -7.99 24.67
CA LEU A 264 -8.99 -9.43 24.75
C LEU A 264 -7.84 -9.84 25.67
N ARG A 265 -7.05 -8.89 26.20
CA ARG A 265 -5.84 -9.15 26.98
C ARG A 265 -6.02 -10.16 28.11
N SER A 266 -7.09 -10.01 28.89
CA SER A 266 -7.33 -10.81 30.10
C SER A 266 -7.75 -12.24 29.78
N VAL A 267 -8.26 -12.47 28.59
CA VAL A 267 -8.84 -13.74 28.13
C VAL A 267 -7.99 -14.43 27.07
N LEU A 268 -6.98 -13.74 26.52
CA LEU A 268 -6.11 -14.23 25.47
C LEU A 268 -5.44 -15.58 25.81
N PRO A 269 -4.92 -15.85 27.03
CA PRO A 269 -4.34 -17.15 27.35
C PRO A 269 -5.34 -18.31 27.18
N ASP A 270 -6.56 -18.13 27.68
CA ASP A 270 -7.63 -19.14 27.59
C ASP A 270 -8.09 -19.31 26.13
N LEU A 271 -8.15 -18.21 25.37
CA LEU A 271 -8.49 -18.23 23.94
C LEU A 271 -7.44 -19.00 23.13
N VAL A 272 -6.15 -18.78 23.40
CA VAL A 272 -5.05 -19.52 22.74
C VAL A 272 -5.18 -21.02 23.00
N GLU A 273 -5.40 -21.43 24.25
CA GLU A 273 -5.57 -22.86 24.58
C GLU A 273 -6.81 -23.45 23.90
N PHE A 274 -7.91 -22.69 23.85
CA PHE A 274 -9.13 -23.12 23.16
C PHE A 274 -8.89 -23.31 21.66
N VAL A 275 -8.35 -22.30 20.98
CA VAL A 275 -8.02 -22.36 19.55
C VAL A 275 -7.04 -23.51 19.27
N ALA A 276 -6.03 -23.70 20.11
CA ALA A 276 -5.09 -24.81 19.98
C ALA A 276 -5.76 -26.19 20.06
N ASN A 277 -6.85 -26.33 20.82
CA ASN A 277 -7.65 -27.56 20.84
C ASN A 277 -8.49 -27.71 19.56
N ILE A 278 -9.04 -26.62 19.03
CA ILE A 278 -9.75 -26.60 17.74
C ILE A 278 -8.81 -27.03 16.62
N MET A 279 -7.62 -26.44 16.53
CA MET A 279 -6.63 -26.73 15.50
C MET A 279 -6.24 -28.22 15.44
N ARG A 280 -6.13 -28.88 16.60
CA ARG A 280 -5.75 -30.30 16.70
C ARG A 280 -6.92 -31.27 16.49
N ASN A 281 -8.17 -30.80 16.50
CA ASN A 281 -9.33 -31.67 16.38
C ASN A 281 -9.67 -31.95 14.92
N ALA A 282 -9.14 -33.05 14.39
CA ALA A 282 -9.39 -33.50 13.01
C ALA A 282 -10.85 -33.92 12.71
N ASN A 283 -11.77 -33.86 13.69
CA ASN A 283 -13.19 -34.11 13.47
C ASN A 283 -13.98 -32.83 13.14
N LEU A 284 -13.34 -31.66 13.22
CA LEU A 284 -13.93 -30.37 12.87
C LEU A 284 -13.70 -30.06 11.39
N GLU A 285 -14.58 -29.27 10.81
CA GLU A 285 -14.44 -28.78 9.43
C GLU A 285 -13.18 -27.91 9.29
N ASP A 286 -12.52 -28.01 8.14
CA ASP A 286 -11.25 -27.33 7.91
C ASP A 286 -11.39 -25.80 7.99
N ASN A 287 -12.50 -25.25 7.47
CA ASN A 287 -12.79 -23.82 7.56
C ASN A 287 -12.89 -23.34 9.01
N THR A 288 -13.53 -24.09 9.91
CA THR A 288 -13.57 -23.74 11.34
C THR A 288 -12.17 -23.70 11.95
N ARG A 289 -11.33 -24.69 11.61
CA ARG A 289 -9.94 -24.77 12.10
C ARG A 289 -9.10 -23.61 11.57
N LYS A 290 -9.25 -23.26 10.30
CA LYS A 290 -8.58 -22.12 9.64
C LYS A 290 -9.01 -20.78 10.26
N SER A 291 -10.31 -20.52 10.39
CA SER A 291 -10.82 -19.29 11.02
C SER A 291 -10.38 -19.12 12.48
N ALA A 292 -10.21 -20.21 13.22
CA ALA A 292 -9.71 -20.15 14.59
C ALA A 292 -8.26 -19.62 14.67
N VAL A 293 -7.41 -20.04 13.73
CA VAL A 293 -6.01 -19.57 13.64
C VAL A 293 -5.97 -18.12 13.21
N GLU A 294 -6.75 -17.76 12.20
CA GLU A 294 -6.80 -16.40 11.66
C GLU A 294 -7.12 -15.37 12.74
N LEU A 295 -8.07 -15.67 13.65
CA LEU A 295 -8.36 -14.81 14.80
C LEU A 295 -7.12 -14.54 15.66
N LEU A 296 -6.28 -15.55 15.92
CA LEU A 296 -5.07 -15.36 16.72
C LEU A 296 -4.00 -14.56 15.96
N VAL A 297 -3.88 -14.75 14.64
CA VAL A 297 -2.94 -13.99 13.81
C VAL A 297 -3.33 -12.51 13.78
N ILE A 298 -4.61 -12.20 13.57
CA ILE A 298 -5.14 -10.82 13.62
C ILE A 298 -4.85 -10.15 14.97
N ILE A 299 -5.02 -10.86 16.10
CA ILE A 299 -4.68 -10.31 17.43
C ILE A 299 -3.19 -9.96 17.53
N ALA A 300 -2.32 -10.78 16.93
CA ALA A 300 -0.87 -10.56 16.95
C ALA A 300 -0.46 -9.37 16.07
N GLU A 301 -1.09 -9.18 14.91
CA GLU A 301 -0.88 -8.01 14.04
C GLU A 301 -1.40 -6.72 14.69
N ALA A 302 -2.58 -6.78 15.29
CA ALA A 302 -3.23 -5.60 15.87
C ALA A 302 -2.56 -5.10 17.15
N ASN A 303 -1.99 -5.99 17.97
CA ASN A 303 -1.24 -5.59 19.16
C ASN A 303 -0.10 -6.56 19.50
N PRO A 304 1.01 -6.49 18.74
CA PRO A 304 2.13 -7.42 18.90
C PRO A 304 2.78 -7.30 20.28
N GLY A 305 2.88 -6.08 20.82
CA GLY A 305 3.41 -5.82 22.16
C GLY A 305 2.66 -6.52 23.29
N MET A 306 1.32 -6.60 23.20
CA MET A 306 0.50 -7.39 24.11
C MET A 306 0.79 -8.89 23.98
N VAL A 307 0.90 -9.39 22.74
CA VAL A 307 1.11 -10.82 22.46
C VAL A 307 2.51 -11.28 22.88
N ARG A 308 3.57 -10.50 22.65
CA ARG A 308 4.94 -10.80 23.10
C ARG A 308 5.04 -11.06 24.61
N LYS A 309 4.21 -10.39 25.40
CA LYS A 309 4.13 -10.60 26.87
C LYS A 309 3.39 -11.87 27.27
N GLN A 310 2.61 -12.46 26.37
CA GLN A 310 1.85 -13.68 26.60
C GLN A 310 2.59 -14.89 26.03
N GLN A 311 3.56 -15.39 26.78
CA GLN A 311 4.39 -16.53 26.36
C GLN A 311 3.58 -17.80 26.01
N VAL A 312 2.37 -17.96 26.57
CA VAL A 312 1.45 -19.06 26.22
C VAL A 312 1.08 -19.04 24.73
N PHE A 313 0.97 -17.85 24.12
CA PHE A 313 0.62 -17.67 22.72
C PHE A 313 1.60 -18.42 21.82
N VAL A 314 2.87 -17.98 21.82
CA VAL A 314 3.90 -18.51 20.93
C VAL A 314 4.27 -19.95 21.27
N ASN A 315 4.32 -20.32 22.56
CA ASN A 315 4.67 -21.68 22.98
C ASN A 315 3.58 -22.72 22.62
N THR A 316 2.35 -22.28 22.39
CA THR A 316 1.23 -23.18 22.06
C THR A 316 0.95 -23.19 20.57
N LEU A 317 0.90 -22.02 19.92
CA LEU A 317 0.49 -21.87 18.53
C LEU A 317 1.59 -22.33 17.56
N VAL A 318 2.84 -21.89 17.77
CA VAL A 318 3.95 -22.16 16.84
C VAL A 318 4.16 -23.67 16.61
N PRO A 319 4.20 -24.54 17.63
CA PRO A 319 4.36 -25.98 17.38
C PRO A 319 3.25 -26.60 16.53
N ILE A 320 2.01 -26.11 16.65
CA ILE A 320 0.89 -26.61 15.84
C ILE A 320 1.01 -26.15 14.39
N LEU A 321 1.43 -24.90 14.16
CA LEU A 321 1.73 -24.41 12.81
C LEU A 321 2.87 -25.20 12.17
N LEU A 322 3.89 -25.59 12.94
CA LEU A 322 4.98 -26.46 12.45
C LEU A 322 4.51 -27.90 12.16
N GLU A 323 3.47 -28.38 12.83
CA GLU A 323 2.81 -29.63 12.47
C GLU A 323 2.04 -29.48 11.15
N TRP A 324 1.22 -28.42 11.01
CA TRP A 324 0.43 -28.13 9.81
C TRP A 324 1.30 -27.86 8.56
N ILE A 325 2.41 -27.13 8.69
CA ILE A 325 3.34 -26.92 7.56
C ILE A 325 3.98 -28.22 7.06
N SER A 326 3.92 -29.28 7.88
CA SER A 326 4.41 -30.62 7.55
C SER A 326 3.30 -31.57 7.08
N THR A 327 2.03 -31.16 7.08
CA THR A 327 0.90 -31.97 6.57
C THR A 327 0.80 -31.85 5.05
N ILE A 328 1.75 -32.49 4.36
CA ILE A 328 1.79 -32.55 2.90
C ILE A 328 1.74 -34.02 2.51
N GLU A 329 0.78 -34.35 1.64
CA GLU A 329 0.64 -35.70 1.11
C GLU A 329 1.56 -35.94 -0.09
N GLU A 330 1.93 -37.21 -0.29
CA GLU A 330 2.64 -37.63 -1.49
C GLU A 330 1.66 -37.65 -2.65
N ASP A 331 1.85 -36.75 -3.60
CA ASP A 331 1.06 -36.69 -4.82
C ASP A 331 1.96 -36.90 -6.04
N GLU A 332 1.58 -37.89 -6.86
CA GLU A 332 2.28 -38.27 -8.09
C GLU A 332 2.15 -37.20 -9.18
N ASP A 333 1.00 -36.51 -9.22
CA ASP A 333 0.68 -35.52 -10.25
C ASP A 333 1.61 -34.30 -10.14
N TRP A 334 2.01 -33.91 -8.92
CA TRP A 334 3.07 -32.93 -8.66
C TRP A 334 4.36 -33.19 -9.45
N TYR A 335 4.75 -34.45 -9.68
CA TYR A 335 5.98 -34.79 -10.43
C TYR A 335 5.80 -34.74 -11.94
N THR A 336 4.59 -35.03 -12.42
CA THR A 336 4.31 -35.21 -13.84
C THR A 336 3.63 -34.03 -14.50
N THR A 337 3.17 -33.05 -13.71
CA THR A 337 2.38 -31.93 -14.21
C THR A 337 3.04 -31.19 -15.38
N ASP A 338 2.19 -30.77 -16.32
CA ASP A 338 2.53 -29.86 -17.40
C ASP A 338 2.13 -28.41 -17.08
N ASP A 339 1.34 -28.21 -16.02
CA ASP A 339 0.83 -26.92 -15.54
C ASP A 339 1.13 -26.73 -14.04
N ILE A 340 1.64 -25.57 -13.64
CA ILE A 340 2.02 -25.27 -12.25
C ILE A 340 0.94 -24.41 -11.55
N ASP A 341 -0.03 -23.88 -12.30
CA ASP A 341 -0.96 -22.86 -11.80
C ASP A 341 -2.12 -23.46 -10.96
N ASP A 342 -2.24 -24.80 -10.89
CA ASP A 342 -3.28 -25.55 -10.15
C ASP A 342 -2.91 -25.85 -8.66
N ASP A 343 -1.88 -25.24 -8.06
CA ASP A 343 -1.57 -25.47 -6.64
C ASP A 343 -2.64 -24.77 -5.74
N ASP A 344 -3.56 -25.54 -5.15
CA ASP A 344 -4.66 -25.06 -4.30
C ASP A 344 -4.16 -24.24 -3.08
N ASN A 345 -4.53 -22.95 -3.02
CA ASN A 345 -4.13 -22.01 -1.95
C ASN A 345 -4.80 -22.27 -0.58
N GLU A 346 -5.59 -23.34 -0.42
CA GLU A 346 -6.40 -23.58 0.76
C GLU A 346 -5.85 -24.67 1.70
N ASP A 347 -4.70 -25.28 1.39
CA ASP A 347 -4.17 -26.37 2.21
C ASP A 347 -3.57 -25.89 3.55
N PHE A 348 -3.63 -26.76 4.57
CA PHE A 348 -3.13 -26.46 5.92
C PHE A 348 -1.66 -26.07 5.95
N ASN A 349 -0.82 -26.61 5.06
CA ASN A 349 0.59 -26.25 4.98
C ASN A 349 0.80 -24.81 4.48
N MET A 350 -0.04 -24.33 3.56
CA MET A 350 0.03 -22.96 3.04
C MET A 350 -0.50 -21.96 4.06
N ILE A 351 -1.65 -22.26 4.68
CA ILE A 351 -2.18 -21.45 5.80
C ILE A 351 -1.16 -21.35 6.94
N ALA A 352 -0.47 -22.45 7.27
CA ALA A 352 0.55 -22.43 8.32
C ALA A 352 1.78 -21.60 7.93
N ALA A 353 2.23 -21.67 6.67
CA ALA A 353 3.33 -20.86 6.16
C ALA A 353 2.99 -19.35 6.23
N GLN A 354 1.80 -18.96 5.74
CA GLN A 354 1.31 -17.58 5.78
C GLN A 354 1.13 -17.08 7.23
N ALA A 355 0.58 -17.90 8.12
CA ALA A 355 0.44 -17.54 9.52
C ALA A 355 1.80 -17.36 10.20
N LEU A 356 2.79 -18.21 9.92
CA LEU A 356 4.14 -18.07 10.47
C LEU A 356 4.84 -16.80 9.98
N ASP A 357 4.66 -16.45 8.72
CA ASP A 357 5.18 -15.22 8.11
C ASP A 357 4.59 -13.96 8.75
N ARG A 358 3.26 -13.84 8.75
CA ARG A 358 2.54 -12.73 9.41
C ARG A 358 2.88 -12.59 10.89
N LEU A 359 3.01 -13.70 11.61
CA LEU A 359 3.47 -13.71 12.99
C LEU A 359 4.94 -13.26 13.12
N ALA A 360 5.82 -13.64 12.19
CA ALA A 360 7.21 -13.22 12.19
C ALA A 360 7.34 -11.71 11.98
N ILE A 361 6.62 -11.16 11.00
CA ILE A 361 6.58 -9.72 10.72
C ILE A 361 6.08 -8.95 11.95
N SER A 362 5.02 -9.46 12.60
CA SER A 362 4.39 -8.77 13.73
C SER A 362 5.16 -8.90 15.05
N LEU A 363 5.59 -10.11 15.41
CA LEU A 363 6.16 -10.40 16.74
C LEU A 363 7.69 -10.29 16.79
N GLY A 364 8.34 -10.33 15.63
CA GLY A 364 9.78 -10.22 15.50
C GLY A 364 10.56 -11.47 15.92
N GLY A 365 11.81 -11.52 15.45
CA GLY A 365 12.68 -12.68 15.64
C GLY A 365 13.03 -12.98 17.10
N LYS A 366 13.04 -11.98 18.00
CA LYS A 366 13.40 -12.19 19.41
C LYS A 366 12.40 -13.10 20.12
N THR A 367 11.13 -13.00 19.73
CA THR A 367 10.03 -13.75 20.33
C THR A 367 9.89 -15.14 19.71
N LEU A 368 9.94 -15.22 18.37
CA LEU A 368 9.64 -16.46 17.65
C LEU A 368 10.84 -17.41 17.50
N LEU A 369 12.03 -16.89 17.16
CA LEU A 369 13.17 -17.73 16.81
C LEU A 369 13.57 -18.73 17.90
N PRO A 370 13.57 -18.41 19.21
CA PRO A 370 13.93 -19.38 20.24
C PRO A 370 13.03 -20.63 20.24
N ILE A 371 11.75 -20.46 19.92
CA ILE A 371 10.78 -21.56 19.85
C ILE A 371 10.94 -22.29 18.52
N ILE A 372 10.97 -21.56 17.41
CA ILE A 372 11.09 -22.14 16.07
C ILE A 372 12.37 -22.98 15.93
N PHE A 373 13.53 -22.43 16.33
CA PHE A 373 14.80 -23.15 16.23
C PHE A 373 14.97 -24.27 17.27
N ALA A 374 14.07 -24.41 18.24
CA ALA A 374 13.98 -25.63 19.04
C ALA A 374 13.37 -26.80 18.26
N HIS A 375 12.56 -26.52 17.24
CA HIS A 375 11.81 -27.51 16.45
C HIS A 375 12.38 -27.75 15.04
N VAL A 376 12.85 -26.69 14.36
CA VAL A 376 13.30 -26.76 12.96
C VAL A 376 14.50 -27.70 12.75
N PRO A 377 15.61 -27.63 13.52
CA PRO A 377 16.74 -28.54 13.30
C PRO A 377 16.38 -30.03 13.48
N PRO A 378 15.57 -30.43 14.49
CA PRO A 378 14.98 -31.76 14.54
C PRO A 378 14.14 -32.12 13.31
N MET A 379 13.29 -31.22 12.82
CA MET A 379 12.47 -31.45 11.62
C MET A 379 13.34 -31.72 10.38
N LEU A 380 14.39 -30.93 10.18
CA LEU A 380 15.34 -31.08 9.06
C LEU A 380 16.16 -32.38 9.11
N SER A 381 16.24 -33.01 10.29
CA SER A 381 16.95 -34.27 10.51
C SER A 381 16.02 -35.49 10.60
N ASP A 382 14.70 -35.29 10.48
CA ASP A 382 13.70 -36.35 10.60
C ASP A 382 13.72 -37.27 9.34
N GLU A 383 13.35 -38.53 9.53
CA GLU A 383 13.24 -39.51 8.44
C GLU A 383 12.10 -39.15 7.47
N SER A 384 11.03 -38.52 7.95
CA SER A 384 9.92 -38.06 7.13
C SER A 384 10.36 -36.89 6.24
N TRP A 385 10.20 -37.05 4.92
CA TRP A 385 10.50 -35.98 3.98
C TRP A 385 9.58 -34.78 4.17
N SER A 386 8.32 -34.99 4.58
CA SER A 386 7.34 -33.90 4.76
C SER A 386 7.73 -32.96 5.91
N LYS A 387 8.37 -33.49 6.95
CA LYS A 387 8.93 -32.67 8.05
C LYS A 387 10.19 -31.93 7.62
N ARG A 388 11.08 -32.57 6.85
CA ARG A 388 12.26 -31.88 6.30
C ARG A 388 11.83 -30.75 5.36
N HIS A 389 10.80 -30.98 4.56
CA HIS A 389 10.16 -29.94 3.74
C HIS A 389 9.57 -28.83 4.62
N GLY A 390 8.73 -29.16 5.59
CA GLY A 390 8.11 -28.20 6.50
C GLY A 390 9.13 -27.32 7.21
N GLY A 391 10.25 -27.89 7.68
CA GLY A 391 11.33 -27.13 8.31
C GLY A 391 12.01 -26.11 7.37
N LEU A 392 12.12 -26.42 6.07
CA LEU A 392 12.64 -25.47 5.07
C LEU A 392 11.63 -24.37 4.75
N MET A 393 10.35 -24.73 4.60
CA MET A 393 9.29 -23.74 4.40
C MET A 393 9.16 -22.82 5.60
N THR A 394 9.31 -23.31 6.84
CA THR A 394 9.37 -22.46 8.04
C THR A 394 10.52 -21.46 7.98
N ILE A 395 11.73 -21.89 7.60
CA ILE A 395 12.87 -20.95 7.47
C ILE A 395 12.57 -19.89 6.41
N SER A 396 11.96 -20.30 5.31
CA SER A 396 11.55 -19.39 4.23
C SER A 396 10.53 -18.37 4.71
N SER A 397 9.45 -18.82 5.37
CA SER A 397 8.35 -17.95 5.80
C SER A 397 8.73 -16.95 6.88
N ILE A 398 9.76 -17.20 7.69
CA ILE A 398 10.11 -16.28 8.79
C ILE A 398 11.29 -15.36 8.46
N ALA A 399 11.89 -15.49 7.27
CA ALA A 399 13.15 -14.83 6.94
C ALA A 399 13.00 -13.29 7.00
N GLU A 400 11.97 -12.73 6.37
CA GLU A 400 11.63 -11.30 6.41
C GLU A 400 11.37 -10.81 7.85
N GLY A 401 10.38 -11.38 8.54
CA GLY A 401 10.00 -10.91 9.89
C GLY A 401 11.08 -11.13 10.98
N CYS A 402 12.00 -12.09 10.78
CA CYS A 402 13.08 -12.40 11.72
C CYS A 402 14.46 -11.92 11.24
N GLN A 403 14.51 -11.09 10.21
CA GLN A 403 15.72 -10.71 9.47
C GLN A 403 16.87 -10.24 10.36
N LYS A 404 16.60 -9.31 11.28
CA LYS A 404 17.61 -8.71 12.17
C LYS A 404 18.45 -9.75 12.92
N ILE A 405 17.83 -10.80 13.47
CA ILE A 405 18.52 -11.84 14.24
C ILE A 405 19.08 -12.92 13.31
N MET A 406 18.33 -13.29 12.26
CA MET A 406 18.79 -14.30 11.31
C MET A 406 20.03 -13.85 10.53
N LEU A 407 20.20 -12.55 10.24
CA LEU A 407 21.41 -11.99 9.64
C LEU A 407 22.64 -12.19 10.53
N VAL A 408 22.50 -12.07 11.86
CA VAL A 408 23.60 -12.31 12.81
C VAL A 408 24.00 -13.79 12.81
N GLU A 409 23.03 -14.68 12.68
CA GLU A 409 23.21 -16.13 12.67
C GLU A 409 23.26 -16.74 11.26
N LEU A 410 23.45 -15.91 10.23
CA LEU A 410 23.22 -16.27 8.82
C LEU A 410 24.02 -17.50 8.40
N LYS A 411 25.25 -17.65 8.89
CA LYS A 411 26.08 -18.83 8.66
C LYS A 411 25.42 -20.12 9.12
N ASN A 412 24.80 -20.10 10.29
CA ASN A 412 24.13 -21.27 10.86
C ASN A 412 22.85 -21.59 10.08
N VAL A 413 22.09 -20.56 9.68
CA VAL A 413 20.91 -20.72 8.83
C VAL A 413 21.28 -21.35 7.48
N ILE A 414 22.30 -20.82 6.80
CA ILE A 414 22.84 -21.38 5.55
C ILE A 414 23.28 -22.83 5.74
N GLY A 415 23.95 -23.14 6.86
CA GLY A 415 24.37 -24.49 7.21
C GLY A 415 23.23 -25.50 7.42
N LEU A 416 22.02 -25.03 7.74
CA LEU A 416 20.82 -25.86 7.82
C LEU A 416 20.21 -26.13 6.44
N VAL A 417 20.19 -25.11 5.58
CA VAL A 417 19.49 -25.14 4.28
C VAL A 417 20.32 -25.81 3.18
N LEU A 418 21.59 -25.40 2.98
CA LEU A 418 22.40 -25.86 1.83
C LEU A 418 22.51 -27.39 1.70
N PRO A 419 22.69 -28.17 2.78
CA PRO A 419 22.75 -29.63 2.66
C PRO A 419 21.48 -30.26 2.10
N ARG A 420 20.32 -29.58 2.20
CA ARG A 420 19.03 -30.08 1.72
C ARG A 420 18.84 -29.97 0.21
N LEU A 421 19.68 -29.19 -0.50
CA LEU A 421 19.72 -29.17 -1.96
C LEU A 421 20.08 -30.55 -2.57
N GLN A 422 20.69 -31.43 -1.77
CA GLN A 422 21.04 -32.80 -2.15
C GLN A 422 20.20 -33.85 -1.41
N ASP A 423 19.06 -33.46 -0.82
CA ASP A 423 18.15 -34.40 -0.14
C ASP A 423 17.66 -35.47 -1.12
N PRO A 424 17.46 -36.74 -0.69
CA PRO A 424 16.92 -37.78 -1.57
C PRO A 424 15.54 -37.42 -2.12
N HIS A 425 14.73 -36.65 -1.38
CA HIS A 425 13.37 -36.34 -1.78
C HIS A 425 13.28 -35.07 -2.65
N PRO A 426 12.67 -35.14 -3.85
CA PRO A 426 12.54 -33.99 -4.76
C PRO A 426 11.82 -32.78 -4.15
N ARG A 427 10.72 -32.99 -3.40
CA ARG A 427 10.02 -31.87 -2.72
C ARG A 427 10.90 -31.17 -1.68
N VAL A 428 11.82 -31.89 -1.03
CA VAL A 428 12.75 -31.28 -0.07
C VAL A 428 13.83 -30.47 -0.81
N ARG A 429 14.32 -30.96 -1.95
CA ARG A 429 15.22 -30.16 -2.82
C ARG A 429 14.54 -28.90 -3.35
N TRP A 430 13.25 -29.01 -3.71
CA TRP A 430 12.42 -27.87 -4.10
C TRP A 430 12.32 -26.85 -2.96
N ALA A 431 11.89 -27.26 -1.77
CA ALA A 431 11.78 -26.34 -0.61
C ALA A 431 13.13 -25.73 -0.20
N ALA A 432 14.25 -26.43 -0.45
CA ALA A 432 15.59 -25.88 -0.21
C ALA A 432 15.93 -24.77 -1.21
N CYS A 433 15.50 -24.90 -2.48
CA CYS A 433 15.60 -23.82 -3.46
C CYS A 433 14.70 -22.64 -3.05
N ASN A 434 13.47 -22.91 -2.59
CA ASN A 434 12.54 -21.87 -2.10
C ASN A 434 13.17 -21.05 -0.98
N ALA A 435 13.68 -21.72 0.05
CA ALA A 435 14.32 -21.07 1.18
C ALA A 435 15.53 -20.23 0.74
N ILE A 436 16.37 -20.72 -0.19
CA ILE A 436 17.50 -19.93 -0.71
C ILE A 436 17.02 -18.73 -1.52
N GLY A 437 16.03 -18.89 -2.38
CA GLY A 437 15.45 -17.79 -3.16
C GLY A 437 14.91 -16.70 -2.25
N GLN A 438 14.03 -17.07 -1.32
CA GLN A 438 13.45 -16.14 -0.35
C GLN A 438 14.51 -15.46 0.52
N MET A 439 15.45 -16.22 1.09
CA MET A 439 16.55 -15.66 1.86
C MET A 439 17.43 -14.72 1.02
N SER A 440 17.52 -14.92 -0.29
CA SER A 440 18.30 -14.04 -1.16
C SER A 440 17.66 -12.67 -1.30
N THR A 441 16.33 -12.60 -1.34
CA THR A 441 15.60 -11.32 -1.28
C THR A 441 15.68 -10.73 0.12
N ASP A 442 15.27 -11.50 1.13
CA ASP A 442 15.07 -10.97 2.49
C ASP A 442 16.38 -10.60 3.17
N PHE A 443 17.51 -11.23 2.82
CA PHE A 443 18.83 -10.92 3.38
C PHE A 443 19.72 -10.14 2.42
N ALA A 444 19.15 -9.56 1.36
CA ALA A 444 19.87 -8.71 0.44
C ALA A 444 20.36 -7.41 1.12
N PRO A 445 21.55 -6.89 0.74
CA PRO A 445 22.58 -7.52 -0.09
C PRO A 445 23.57 -8.37 0.75
N ASN A 446 23.34 -8.53 2.05
CA ASN A 446 24.28 -9.15 2.99
C ASN A 446 24.59 -10.61 2.67
N LEU A 447 23.58 -11.39 2.26
CA LEU A 447 23.73 -12.80 1.90
C LEU A 447 24.58 -12.97 0.64
N GLN A 448 24.31 -12.19 -0.41
CA GLN A 448 25.06 -12.19 -1.67
C GLN A 448 26.52 -11.81 -1.40
N ASN A 449 26.73 -10.72 -0.66
CA ASN A 449 28.08 -10.22 -0.39
C ASN A 449 28.92 -11.18 0.45
N SER A 450 28.31 -11.94 1.37
CA SER A 450 29.04 -12.78 2.32
C SER A 450 29.16 -14.24 1.90
N TYR A 451 28.17 -14.79 1.18
CA TYR A 451 28.02 -16.22 0.95
C TYR A 451 27.80 -16.63 -0.51
N CYS A 452 27.94 -15.70 -1.48
CA CYS A 452 27.73 -15.99 -2.91
C CYS A 452 28.43 -17.28 -3.38
N SER A 453 29.72 -17.44 -3.09
CA SER A 453 30.45 -18.63 -3.54
C SER A 453 29.92 -19.92 -2.93
N GLU A 454 29.51 -19.91 -1.67
CA GLU A 454 29.00 -21.11 -0.98
C GLU A 454 27.63 -21.49 -1.52
N ILE A 455 26.76 -20.50 -1.72
CA ILE A 455 25.41 -20.69 -2.25
C ILE A 455 25.47 -21.15 -3.71
N LEU A 456 26.12 -20.42 -4.60
CA LEU A 456 26.13 -20.74 -6.04
C LEU A 456 26.80 -22.08 -6.33
N THR A 457 27.86 -22.45 -5.58
CA THR A 457 28.51 -23.76 -5.75
C THR A 457 27.57 -24.92 -5.46
N ASN A 458 26.60 -24.76 -4.55
CA ASN A 458 25.62 -25.78 -4.20
C ASN A 458 24.31 -25.67 -4.99
N LEU A 459 23.90 -24.45 -5.34
CA LEU A 459 22.64 -24.18 -6.05
C LEU A 459 22.71 -24.55 -7.53
N ILE A 460 23.78 -24.14 -8.24
CA ILE A 460 23.92 -24.35 -9.69
C ILE A 460 23.80 -25.85 -10.08
N PRO A 461 24.43 -26.81 -9.36
CA PRO A 461 24.29 -28.23 -9.69
C PRO A 461 22.87 -28.79 -9.58
N VAL A 462 21.94 -28.15 -8.87
CA VAL A 462 20.56 -28.64 -8.74
C VAL A 462 19.80 -28.56 -10.08
N MET A 463 20.22 -27.69 -11.00
CA MET A 463 19.71 -27.66 -12.38
C MET A 463 19.95 -28.97 -13.14
N ASP A 464 20.87 -29.83 -12.70
CA ASP A 464 21.15 -31.13 -13.32
C ASP A 464 20.13 -32.22 -12.97
N ASP A 465 19.11 -31.93 -12.14
CA ASP A 465 18.08 -32.88 -11.74
C ASP A 465 17.01 -33.12 -12.81
N THR A 466 17.46 -33.62 -13.96
CA THR A 466 16.67 -33.92 -15.18
C THR A 466 15.48 -34.85 -14.98
N ARG A 467 15.36 -35.50 -13.81
CA ARG A 467 14.22 -36.36 -13.46
C ARG A 467 13.04 -35.57 -12.90
N PHE A 468 13.28 -34.37 -12.36
CA PHE A 468 12.28 -33.60 -11.64
C PHE A 468 12.25 -32.16 -12.17
N PRO A 469 11.50 -31.90 -13.26
CA PRO A 469 11.50 -30.59 -13.92
C PRO A 469 11.00 -29.45 -13.01
N ARG A 470 10.09 -29.69 -12.06
CA ARG A 470 9.71 -28.70 -11.02
C ARG A 470 10.90 -28.24 -10.18
N VAL A 471 11.82 -29.14 -9.82
CA VAL A 471 13.04 -28.78 -9.09
C VAL A 471 13.96 -27.94 -9.98
N GLN A 472 14.11 -28.30 -11.26
CA GLN A 472 14.92 -27.54 -12.23
C GLN A 472 14.38 -26.13 -12.48
N ALA A 473 13.05 -25.97 -12.60
CA ALA A 473 12.44 -24.66 -12.69
C ALA A 473 12.69 -23.86 -11.42
N HIS A 474 12.45 -24.45 -10.25
CA HIS A 474 12.50 -23.70 -9.01
C HIS A 474 13.92 -23.32 -8.55
N VAL A 475 14.95 -24.11 -8.86
CA VAL A 475 16.35 -23.65 -8.69
C VAL A 475 16.68 -22.47 -9.61
N ALA A 476 16.15 -22.46 -10.84
CA ALA A 476 16.33 -21.34 -11.76
C ALA A 476 15.57 -20.09 -11.26
N ALA A 477 14.39 -20.26 -10.65
CA ALA A 477 13.68 -19.20 -9.95
C ALA A 477 14.49 -18.64 -8.77
N ALA A 478 15.05 -19.50 -7.90
CA ALA A 478 15.90 -19.05 -6.80
C ALA A 478 17.16 -18.28 -7.29
N LEU A 479 17.68 -18.62 -8.47
CA LEU A 479 18.76 -17.85 -9.11
C LEU A 479 18.32 -16.46 -9.59
N VAL A 480 17.04 -16.23 -9.88
CA VAL A 480 16.51 -14.88 -10.15
C VAL A 480 16.66 -14.03 -8.91
N ASN A 481 16.05 -14.44 -7.78
CA ASN A 481 16.14 -13.70 -6.51
C ASN A 481 17.58 -13.46 -6.06
N PHE A 482 18.45 -14.46 -6.25
CA PHE A 482 19.87 -14.29 -5.94
C PHE A 482 20.55 -13.26 -6.84
N SER A 483 20.21 -13.24 -8.13
CA SER A 483 20.89 -12.40 -9.12
C SER A 483 20.41 -10.95 -9.10
N GLU A 484 19.17 -10.66 -8.69
CA GLU A 484 18.65 -9.28 -8.61
C GLU A 484 19.53 -8.37 -7.76
N GLU A 485 20.03 -8.88 -6.63
CA GLU A 485 20.74 -8.09 -5.62
C GLU A 485 22.25 -8.39 -5.54
N VAL A 486 22.79 -9.19 -6.47
CA VAL A 486 24.23 -9.51 -6.48
C VAL A 486 25.03 -8.52 -7.33
N GLU A 487 26.12 -8.03 -6.77
CA GLU A 487 27.04 -7.20 -7.55
C GLU A 487 27.67 -7.98 -8.72
N LYS A 488 27.75 -7.32 -9.87
CA LYS A 488 28.35 -7.79 -11.12
C LYS A 488 29.68 -8.53 -10.96
N PHE A 489 30.61 -8.00 -10.16
CA PHE A 489 31.94 -8.61 -9.98
C PHE A 489 31.89 -9.88 -9.14
N THR A 490 30.87 -10.02 -8.29
CA THR A 490 30.66 -11.16 -7.39
C THR A 490 30.07 -12.35 -8.14
N ILE A 491 29.12 -12.13 -9.07
CA ILE A 491 28.54 -13.20 -9.90
C ILE A 491 29.43 -13.61 -11.09
N ALA A 492 30.28 -12.71 -11.59
CA ALA A 492 31.12 -12.93 -12.78
C ALA A 492 31.85 -14.29 -12.85
N PRO A 493 32.44 -14.84 -11.77
CA PRO A 493 33.12 -16.12 -11.80
C PRO A 493 32.22 -17.33 -12.11
N PHE A 494 30.91 -17.20 -11.87
CA PHE A 494 29.93 -18.28 -12.00
C PHE A 494 29.15 -18.22 -13.33
N LEU A 495 29.23 -17.11 -14.06
CA LEU A 495 28.43 -16.87 -15.27
C LEU A 495 28.57 -17.98 -16.33
N ASP A 496 29.78 -18.51 -16.53
CA ASP A 496 30.00 -19.59 -17.52
C ASP A 496 29.19 -20.84 -17.15
N GLN A 497 29.21 -21.21 -15.87
CA GLN A 497 28.51 -22.39 -15.36
C GLN A 497 27.00 -22.17 -15.35
N ILE A 498 26.54 -21.00 -14.89
CA ILE A 498 25.13 -20.64 -14.88
C ILE A 498 24.56 -20.68 -16.30
N PHE A 499 25.23 -20.00 -17.24
CA PHE A 499 24.77 -19.90 -18.61
C PHE A 499 24.76 -21.26 -19.33
N GLU A 500 25.78 -22.11 -19.14
CA GLU A 500 25.79 -23.47 -19.69
C GLU A 500 24.59 -24.30 -19.21
N LYS A 501 24.25 -24.22 -17.91
CA LYS A 501 23.12 -24.96 -17.34
C LYS A 501 21.78 -24.42 -17.81
N LEU A 502 21.60 -23.10 -17.87
CA LEU A 502 20.37 -22.49 -18.37
C LEU A 502 20.11 -22.80 -19.85
N LEU A 503 21.15 -22.88 -20.68
CA LEU A 503 21.01 -23.33 -22.06
C LEU A 503 20.54 -24.79 -22.17
N ILE A 504 20.92 -25.65 -21.22
CA ILE A 504 20.41 -27.03 -21.16
C ILE A 504 18.92 -27.00 -20.80
N LEU A 505 18.51 -26.21 -19.80
CA LEU A 505 17.11 -26.07 -19.39
C LEU A 505 16.21 -25.53 -20.52
N LEU A 506 16.73 -24.59 -21.32
CA LEU A 506 16.03 -24.05 -22.49
C LEU A 506 15.73 -25.12 -23.56
N ASN A 507 16.49 -26.21 -23.59
CA ASN A 507 16.31 -27.32 -24.53
C ASN A 507 15.50 -28.50 -23.94
N THR A 508 14.86 -28.31 -22.78
CA THR A 508 13.98 -29.33 -22.17
C THR A 508 12.64 -29.43 -22.90
N GLY A 509 11.86 -30.49 -22.63
CA GLY A 509 10.53 -30.69 -23.21
C GLY A 509 9.38 -30.03 -22.43
N LYS A 510 9.65 -29.36 -21.30
CA LYS A 510 8.64 -28.78 -20.40
C LYS A 510 8.63 -27.26 -20.55
N THR A 511 7.53 -26.70 -21.01
CA THR A 511 7.41 -25.25 -21.32
C THR A 511 7.72 -24.38 -20.11
N TYR A 512 7.18 -24.69 -18.93
CA TYR A 512 7.44 -23.91 -17.71
C TYR A 512 8.94 -23.86 -17.31
N VAL A 513 9.71 -24.92 -17.61
CA VAL A 513 11.17 -24.93 -17.37
C VAL A 513 11.88 -24.01 -18.35
N GLN A 514 11.46 -24.03 -19.62
CA GLN A 514 12.02 -23.14 -20.64
C GLN A 514 11.71 -21.68 -20.31
N GLU A 515 10.47 -21.39 -19.92
CA GLU A 515 10.03 -20.06 -19.50
C GLU A 515 10.86 -19.55 -18.32
N GLN A 516 11.00 -20.37 -17.27
CA GLN A 516 11.79 -19.99 -16.11
C GLN A 516 13.27 -19.82 -16.47
N ALA A 517 13.85 -20.68 -17.32
CA ALA A 517 15.22 -20.54 -17.78
C ALA A 517 15.44 -19.22 -18.54
N ILE A 518 14.47 -18.80 -19.37
CA ILE A 518 14.51 -17.53 -20.09
C ILE A 518 14.49 -16.35 -19.12
N THR A 519 13.61 -16.38 -18.11
CA THR A 519 13.56 -15.36 -17.05
C THR A 519 14.87 -15.29 -16.29
N THR A 520 15.42 -16.43 -15.86
CA THR A 520 16.71 -16.46 -15.16
C THR A 520 17.88 -15.96 -16.02
N ILE A 521 17.91 -16.29 -17.31
CA ILE A 521 18.92 -15.73 -18.25
C ILE A 521 18.78 -14.20 -18.31
N ALA A 522 17.54 -13.69 -18.34
CA ALA A 522 17.28 -12.26 -18.42
C ALA A 522 17.82 -11.52 -17.20
N THR A 523 17.49 -11.97 -15.99
CA THR A 523 17.97 -11.38 -14.74
C THR A 523 19.49 -11.48 -14.61
N VAL A 524 20.07 -12.65 -14.89
CA VAL A 524 21.54 -12.82 -14.85
C VAL A 524 22.23 -11.90 -15.86
N ALA A 525 21.64 -11.66 -17.03
CA ALA A 525 22.19 -10.73 -18.01
C ALA A 525 22.15 -9.29 -17.52
N ASP A 526 21.05 -8.87 -16.90
CA ASP A 526 20.88 -7.54 -16.33
C ASP A 526 21.95 -7.27 -15.24
N SER A 527 22.10 -8.17 -14.27
CA SER A 527 23.08 -8.03 -13.19
C SER A 527 24.54 -8.16 -13.65
N ALA A 528 24.80 -8.89 -14.73
CA ALA A 528 26.15 -9.07 -15.29
C ALA A 528 26.60 -7.90 -16.20
N GLU A 529 25.66 -7.12 -16.74
CA GLU A 529 25.90 -6.00 -17.66
C GLU A 529 26.92 -6.36 -18.78
N ASP A 530 28.00 -5.57 -18.93
CA ASP A 530 29.05 -5.80 -19.95
C ASP A 530 29.74 -7.17 -19.86
N LYS A 531 29.67 -7.87 -18.71
CA LYS A 531 30.21 -9.23 -18.59
C LYS A 531 29.39 -10.25 -19.37
N PHE A 532 28.14 -9.92 -19.70
CA PHE A 532 27.27 -10.81 -20.47
C PHE A 532 27.56 -10.81 -21.98
N VAL A 533 28.34 -9.84 -22.49
CA VAL A 533 28.69 -9.72 -23.92
C VAL A 533 29.26 -11.01 -24.51
N LYS A 534 30.00 -11.81 -23.71
CA LYS A 534 30.56 -13.10 -24.12
C LYS A 534 29.49 -14.10 -24.59
N TYR A 535 28.31 -14.09 -23.99
CA TYR A 535 27.25 -15.08 -24.20
C TYR A 535 26.26 -14.67 -25.29
N TYR A 536 26.19 -13.36 -25.60
CA TYR A 536 25.28 -12.78 -26.59
C TYR A 536 25.22 -13.54 -27.93
N PRO A 537 26.35 -13.91 -28.58
CA PRO A 537 26.30 -14.59 -29.88
C PRO A 537 25.65 -15.98 -29.84
N ALA A 538 25.61 -16.63 -28.67
CA ALA A 538 25.01 -17.93 -28.49
C ALA A 538 23.50 -17.84 -28.22
N ILE A 539 23.06 -16.87 -27.41
CA ILE A 539 21.66 -16.79 -26.94
C ILE A 539 20.75 -15.97 -27.86
N MET A 540 21.20 -14.81 -28.36
CA MET A 540 20.31 -13.90 -29.09
C MET A 540 19.65 -14.56 -30.32
N PRO A 541 20.37 -15.33 -31.17
CA PRO A 541 19.75 -16.02 -32.29
C PRO A 541 18.69 -17.05 -31.86
N LEU A 542 18.86 -17.70 -30.70
CA LEU A 542 17.89 -18.66 -30.16
C LEU A 542 16.60 -17.97 -29.75
N LEU A 543 16.71 -16.84 -29.03
CA LEU A 543 15.55 -16.06 -28.60
C LEU A 543 14.76 -15.52 -29.81
N LEU A 544 15.44 -14.98 -30.82
CA LEU A 544 14.80 -14.53 -32.05
C LEU A 544 14.08 -15.67 -32.77
N SER A 545 14.68 -16.87 -32.80
CA SER A 545 14.06 -18.07 -33.36
C SER A 545 12.79 -18.47 -32.61
N VAL A 546 12.79 -18.43 -31.27
CA VAL A 546 11.59 -18.72 -30.45
C VAL A 546 10.47 -17.74 -30.78
N LEU A 547 10.77 -16.43 -30.83
CA LEU A 547 9.78 -15.40 -31.16
C LEU A 547 9.18 -15.54 -32.57
N GLN A 548 9.93 -16.10 -33.51
CA GLN A 548 9.45 -16.35 -34.87
C GLN A 548 8.62 -17.63 -35.00
N GLN A 549 8.93 -18.67 -34.23
CA GLN A 549 8.33 -20.01 -34.39
C GLN A 549 7.13 -20.26 -33.48
N ALA A 550 7.16 -19.75 -32.25
CA ALA A 550 6.12 -19.96 -31.25
C ALA A 550 4.95 -19.01 -31.50
N SER A 551 4.10 -19.25 -32.50
CA SER A 551 3.03 -18.32 -32.93
C SER A 551 1.61 -18.72 -32.50
N VAL A 552 1.45 -19.81 -31.73
CA VAL A 552 0.14 -20.27 -31.23
C VAL A 552 -0.18 -19.66 -29.86
N LYS A 553 -1.47 -19.62 -29.50
CA LYS A 553 -1.96 -18.98 -28.27
C LYS A 553 -1.30 -19.52 -27.00
N GLU A 554 -1.09 -20.84 -26.93
CA GLU A 554 -0.46 -21.52 -25.79
C GLU A 554 0.98 -21.03 -25.49
N PHE A 555 1.67 -20.43 -26.47
CA PHE A 555 3.03 -19.92 -26.29
C PHE A 555 3.10 -18.39 -26.11
N ARG A 556 1.98 -17.70 -25.90
CA ARG A 556 1.98 -16.24 -25.73
C ARG A 556 2.84 -15.79 -24.54
N LEU A 557 2.73 -16.47 -23.41
CA LEU A 557 3.54 -16.18 -22.22
C LEU A 557 5.03 -16.42 -22.49
N LEU A 558 5.37 -17.56 -23.09
CA LEU A 558 6.73 -17.87 -23.55
C LEU A 558 7.29 -16.77 -24.47
N ARG A 559 6.52 -16.30 -25.46
CA ARG A 559 6.91 -15.18 -26.32
C ARG A 559 7.14 -13.91 -25.49
N GLY A 560 6.23 -13.58 -24.58
CA GLY A 560 6.34 -12.46 -23.63
C GLY A 560 7.69 -12.45 -22.89
N LYS A 561 7.96 -13.51 -22.15
CA LYS A 561 9.22 -13.72 -21.42
C LYS A 561 10.44 -13.70 -22.33
N THR A 562 10.33 -14.24 -23.55
CA THR A 562 11.42 -14.22 -24.55
C THR A 562 11.70 -12.79 -25.05
N MET A 563 10.67 -11.97 -25.29
CA MET A 563 10.83 -10.56 -25.67
C MET A 563 11.51 -9.78 -24.55
N GLU A 564 11.08 -9.99 -23.30
CA GLU A 564 11.73 -9.41 -22.14
C GLU A 564 13.20 -9.78 -22.06
N CYS A 565 13.52 -11.08 -22.09
CA CYS A 565 14.89 -11.57 -22.06
C CYS A 565 15.76 -10.95 -23.16
N ALA A 566 15.28 -10.94 -24.41
CA ALA A 566 16.00 -10.36 -25.52
C ALA A 566 16.23 -8.84 -25.34
N SER A 567 15.25 -8.11 -24.80
CA SER A 567 15.36 -6.67 -24.53
C SER A 567 16.29 -6.34 -23.36
N LEU A 568 16.31 -7.14 -22.29
CA LEU A 568 17.24 -6.99 -21.16
C LEU A 568 18.67 -7.33 -21.58
N ILE A 569 18.86 -8.40 -22.34
CA ILE A 569 20.18 -8.72 -22.93
C ILE A 569 20.65 -7.56 -23.80
N ALA A 570 19.77 -6.98 -24.64
CA ALA A 570 20.12 -5.82 -25.48
C ALA A 570 20.57 -4.61 -24.63
N LEU A 571 19.93 -4.38 -23.48
CA LEU A 571 20.31 -3.35 -22.52
C LEU A 571 21.68 -3.63 -21.89
N ALA A 572 21.90 -4.84 -21.38
CA ALA A 572 23.13 -5.26 -20.72
C ALA A 572 24.36 -5.18 -21.62
N VAL A 573 24.24 -5.59 -22.89
CA VAL A 573 25.38 -5.63 -23.84
C VAL A 573 25.61 -4.32 -24.58
N GLY A 574 24.66 -3.40 -24.50
CA GLY A 574 24.68 -2.09 -25.14
C GLY A 574 24.45 -2.09 -26.65
N LYS A 575 24.28 -0.86 -27.17
CA LYS A 575 23.89 -0.56 -28.56
C LYS A 575 24.78 -1.22 -29.62
N GLU A 576 26.10 -1.15 -29.45
CA GLU A 576 27.05 -1.63 -30.46
C GLU A 576 26.97 -3.15 -30.65
N THR A 577 26.88 -3.90 -29.56
CA THR A 577 26.76 -5.36 -29.59
C THR A 577 25.39 -5.80 -30.12
N PHE A 578 24.32 -5.06 -29.79
CA PHE A 578 22.95 -5.36 -30.21
C PHE A 578 22.65 -5.01 -31.68
N ALA A 579 23.38 -4.04 -32.26
CA ALA A 579 23.13 -3.49 -33.59
C ALA A 579 22.87 -4.52 -34.72
N PRO A 580 23.57 -5.67 -34.81
CA PRO A 580 23.34 -6.65 -35.87
C PRO A 580 21.93 -7.25 -35.87
N HIS A 581 21.27 -7.34 -34.71
CA HIS A 581 19.95 -7.95 -34.56
C HIS A 581 18.83 -6.93 -34.30
N ALA A 582 19.17 -5.64 -34.10
CA ALA A 582 18.22 -4.60 -33.73
C ALA A 582 17.03 -4.48 -34.70
N ALA A 583 17.29 -4.42 -35.99
CA ALA A 583 16.24 -4.28 -37.01
C ALA A 583 15.30 -5.50 -37.07
N GLU A 584 15.86 -6.71 -36.88
CA GLU A 584 15.07 -7.95 -36.84
C GLU A 584 14.18 -7.98 -35.60
N PHE A 585 14.74 -7.68 -34.43
CA PHE A 585 14.01 -7.68 -33.17
C PHE A 585 12.88 -6.64 -33.16
N VAL A 586 13.17 -5.41 -33.57
CA VAL A 586 12.16 -4.33 -33.69
C VAL A 586 11.02 -4.74 -34.63
N ASN A 587 11.32 -5.42 -35.73
CA ASN A 587 10.28 -5.93 -36.63
C ASN A 587 9.42 -7.01 -35.97
N ILE A 588 10.01 -7.90 -35.17
CA ILE A 588 9.27 -8.91 -34.39
C ILE A 588 8.33 -8.23 -33.37
N LEU A 589 8.82 -7.25 -32.61
CA LEU A 589 7.99 -6.52 -31.65
C LEU A 589 6.81 -5.83 -32.34
N ARG A 590 7.08 -5.19 -33.49
CA ARG A 590 6.05 -4.53 -34.31
C ARG A 590 4.96 -5.50 -34.78
N VAL A 591 5.35 -6.64 -35.34
CA VAL A 591 4.39 -7.65 -35.82
C VAL A 591 3.59 -8.22 -34.65
N THR A 592 4.24 -8.48 -33.52
CA THR A 592 3.59 -9.03 -32.32
C THR A 592 2.55 -8.05 -31.79
N GLN A 593 2.89 -6.77 -31.65
CA GLN A 593 1.95 -5.73 -31.21
C GLN A 593 0.74 -5.57 -32.15
N GLN A 594 0.91 -5.74 -33.46
CA GLN A 594 -0.21 -5.73 -34.41
C GLN A 594 -1.09 -6.98 -34.34
N SER A 595 -0.58 -8.08 -33.79
CA SER A 595 -1.31 -9.34 -33.65
C SER A 595 -2.14 -9.43 -32.37
N ILE A 596 -1.92 -8.53 -31.41
CA ILE A 596 -2.70 -8.46 -30.17
C ILE A 596 -4.08 -7.90 -30.48
N THR A 597 -5.09 -8.75 -30.38
CA THR A 597 -6.51 -8.39 -30.58
C THR A 597 -7.37 -8.68 -29.36
N GLU A 598 -6.86 -9.48 -28.43
CA GLU A 598 -7.58 -9.96 -27.26
C GLU A 598 -7.12 -9.14 -26.04
N PRO A 599 -8.03 -8.62 -25.20
CA PRO A 599 -7.68 -7.77 -24.05
C PRO A 599 -6.83 -8.48 -22.98
N ASP A 600 -6.84 -9.80 -22.97
CA ASP A 600 -6.16 -10.70 -22.03
C ASP A 600 -4.88 -11.33 -22.60
N ASP A 601 -4.38 -10.87 -23.76
CA ASP A 601 -3.13 -11.39 -24.31
C ASP A 601 -1.93 -10.94 -23.45
N PRO A 602 -1.23 -11.85 -22.75
CA PRO A 602 -0.19 -11.49 -21.78
C PRO A 602 1.02 -10.80 -22.42
N GLN A 603 1.16 -10.85 -23.76
CA GLN A 603 2.26 -10.20 -24.47
C GLN A 603 2.18 -8.66 -24.43
N SER A 604 1.03 -8.06 -24.12
CA SER A 604 0.85 -6.60 -24.08
C SER A 604 1.84 -5.95 -23.12
N SER A 605 1.85 -6.37 -21.86
CA SER A 605 2.71 -5.83 -20.80
C SER A 605 4.20 -6.00 -21.12
N TYR A 606 4.61 -7.19 -21.56
CA TYR A 606 5.99 -7.46 -21.97
C TYR A 606 6.44 -6.59 -23.15
N LEU A 607 5.54 -6.27 -24.10
CA LEU A 607 5.86 -5.37 -25.21
C LEU A 607 6.10 -3.93 -24.74
N LEU A 608 5.30 -3.43 -23.79
CA LEU A 608 5.47 -2.08 -23.25
C LEU A 608 6.89 -1.90 -22.68
N SER A 609 7.30 -2.84 -21.82
CA SER A 609 8.63 -2.84 -21.19
C SER A 609 9.76 -3.09 -22.21
N ALA A 610 9.57 -4.02 -23.16
CA ALA A 610 10.56 -4.29 -24.19
C ALA A 610 10.82 -3.06 -25.07
N TRP A 611 9.79 -2.33 -25.48
CA TRP A 611 9.96 -1.11 -26.28
C TRP A 611 10.73 -0.02 -25.54
N ALA A 612 10.46 0.17 -24.24
CA ALA A 612 11.17 1.17 -23.44
C ALA A 612 12.65 0.82 -23.26
N ARG A 613 12.97 -0.46 -23.01
CA ARG A 613 14.36 -0.95 -22.96
C ARG A 613 15.07 -0.73 -24.29
N ILE A 614 14.42 -1.00 -25.43
CA ILE A 614 14.98 -0.71 -26.76
C ILE A 614 15.17 0.79 -27.01
N CYS A 615 14.28 1.64 -26.50
CA CYS A 615 14.46 3.10 -26.53
C CYS A 615 15.71 3.52 -25.75
N LYS A 616 15.89 3.01 -24.53
CA LYS A 616 17.08 3.27 -23.70
C LYS A 616 18.38 2.82 -24.38
N VAL A 617 18.36 1.67 -25.07
CA VAL A 617 19.52 1.17 -25.84
C VAL A 617 19.80 2.03 -27.08
N SER A 618 18.77 2.45 -27.79
CA SER A 618 18.91 3.06 -29.12
C SER A 618 19.11 4.58 -29.05
N GLY A 619 18.60 5.24 -28.00
CA GLY A 619 18.54 6.70 -27.88
C GLY A 619 17.75 7.32 -29.02
N ASP A 620 18.29 8.37 -29.64
CA ASP A 620 17.65 9.08 -30.75
C ASP A 620 17.36 8.21 -32.00
N ASP A 621 18.02 7.06 -32.17
CA ASP A 621 17.71 6.13 -33.27
C ASP A 621 16.33 5.48 -33.10
N PHE A 622 15.69 5.62 -31.93
CA PHE A 622 14.35 5.12 -31.65
C PHE A 622 13.22 5.99 -32.22
N LEU A 623 13.49 7.26 -32.53
CA LEU A 623 12.47 8.23 -32.95
C LEU A 623 11.55 7.76 -34.08
N PRO A 624 12.02 7.05 -35.13
CA PRO A 624 11.15 6.55 -36.19
C PRO A 624 10.08 5.55 -35.73
N TYR A 625 10.19 4.98 -34.53
CA TYR A 625 9.27 3.98 -34.00
C TYR A 625 8.17 4.58 -33.11
N LEU A 626 8.29 5.84 -32.68
CA LEU A 626 7.34 6.45 -31.74
C LEU A 626 5.89 6.49 -32.24
N GLU A 627 5.68 6.76 -33.53
CA GLU A 627 4.34 6.78 -34.13
C GLU A 627 3.62 5.43 -34.02
N PHE A 628 4.37 4.35 -33.85
CA PHE A 628 3.84 3.00 -33.67
C PHE A 628 3.74 2.60 -32.20
N VAL A 629 4.68 3.04 -31.37
CA VAL A 629 4.83 2.61 -29.97
C VAL A 629 3.91 3.38 -29.03
N LEU A 630 3.78 4.71 -29.20
CA LEU A 630 3.05 5.53 -28.24
C LEU A 630 1.52 5.39 -28.29
N PRO A 631 0.85 5.22 -29.45
CA PRO A 631 -0.61 5.08 -29.44
C PRO A 631 -1.15 3.93 -28.57
N PRO A 632 -0.64 2.68 -28.64
CA PRO A 632 -1.10 1.62 -27.75
C PRO A 632 -0.67 1.87 -26.29
N LEU A 633 0.52 2.41 -26.05
CA LEU A 633 0.96 2.78 -24.70
C LEU A 633 -0.01 3.78 -24.03
N LEU A 634 -0.42 4.82 -24.77
CA LEU A 634 -1.39 5.81 -24.28
C LEU A 634 -2.77 5.19 -24.06
N ALA A 635 -3.15 4.18 -24.84
CA ALA A 635 -4.38 3.43 -24.61
C ALA A 635 -4.31 2.64 -23.29
N SER A 636 -3.22 1.92 -23.04
CA SER A 636 -2.98 1.21 -21.76
C SER A 636 -2.93 2.17 -20.57
N ALA A 637 -2.21 3.30 -20.69
CA ALA A 637 -2.18 4.34 -19.67
C ALA A 637 -3.56 5.00 -19.43
N SER A 638 -4.49 4.91 -20.38
CA SER A 638 -5.86 5.44 -20.29
C SER A 638 -6.90 4.41 -19.87
N LEU A 639 -6.48 3.17 -19.53
CA LEU A 639 -7.39 2.13 -19.06
C LEU A 639 -8.18 2.62 -17.85
N LYS A 640 -9.47 2.26 -17.82
CA LYS A 640 -10.36 2.58 -16.71
C LYS A 640 -10.38 1.40 -15.74
N PRO A 641 -10.48 1.66 -14.43
CA PRO A 641 -10.65 0.61 -13.44
C PRO A 641 -11.99 -0.09 -13.68
N ASP A 642 -11.95 -1.42 -13.72
CA ASP A 642 -13.13 -2.26 -13.83
C ASP A 642 -13.63 -2.60 -12.42
N PHE A 643 -14.89 -2.23 -12.14
CA PHE A 643 -15.55 -2.52 -10.87
C PHE A 643 -16.69 -3.52 -11.05
N THR A 644 -16.84 -4.41 -10.10
CA THR A 644 -18.02 -5.26 -9.96
C THR A 644 -18.49 -5.19 -8.51
N VAL A 645 -19.79 -5.07 -8.29
CA VAL A 645 -20.35 -5.07 -6.94
C VAL A 645 -21.08 -6.39 -6.74
N ILE A 646 -20.62 -7.17 -5.78
CA ILE A 646 -21.24 -8.42 -5.35
C ILE A 646 -21.93 -8.17 -4.01
N ASP A 647 -23.10 -8.79 -3.83
CA ASP A 647 -23.82 -8.77 -2.56
C ASP A 647 -22.92 -9.44 -1.48
N GLY A 648 -22.78 -8.85 -0.29
CA GLY A 648 -21.84 -9.35 0.73
C GLY A 648 -22.10 -10.79 1.19
N GLU A 649 -23.30 -11.32 0.94
CA GLU A 649 -23.64 -12.72 1.21
C GLU A 649 -23.17 -13.72 0.14
N VAL A 650 -22.71 -13.23 -1.02
CA VAL A 650 -22.27 -14.07 -2.14
C VAL A 650 -20.74 -13.98 -2.21
N ALA A 651 -20.08 -15.10 -1.88
CA ALA A 651 -18.64 -15.21 -2.08
C ALA A 651 -18.28 -14.94 -3.55
N ALA A 652 -17.14 -14.29 -3.77
CA ALA A 652 -16.59 -14.17 -5.11
C ALA A 652 -16.37 -15.57 -5.68
N THR A 653 -16.72 -15.78 -6.95
CA THR A 653 -16.45 -17.05 -7.63
C THR A 653 -14.94 -17.19 -7.85
N GLU A 654 -14.39 -18.38 -7.67
CA GLU A 654 -12.97 -18.71 -7.97
C GLU A 654 -12.56 -18.22 -9.36
N GLU A 655 -13.45 -18.34 -10.36
CA GLU A 655 -13.24 -17.84 -11.73
C GLU A 655 -12.97 -16.32 -11.79
N LYS A 656 -13.58 -15.51 -10.92
CA LYS A 656 -13.32 -14.07 -10.87
C LYS A 656 -11.98 -13.76 -10.20
N ILE A 657 -11.65 -14.48 -9.13
CA ILE A 657 -10.36 -14.33 -8.44
C ILE A 657 -9.22 -14.67 -9.41
N ALA A 658 -9.36 -15.78 -10.16
CA ALA A 658 -8.44 -16.20 -11.21
C ALA A 658 -8.30 -15.17 -12.35
N ASP A 659 -9.36 -14.43 -12.69
CA ASP A 659 -9.35 -13.35 -13.69
C ASP A 659 -8.66 -12.05 -13.22
N GLY A 660 -8.03 -12.07 -12.04
CA GLY A 660 -7.32 -10.95 -11.43
C GLY A 660 -8.25 -9.95 -10.74
N TRP A 661 -9.37 -10.41 -10.17
CA TRP A 661 -10.24 -9.58 -9.35
C TRP A 661 -9.95 -9.74 -7.86
N GLU A 662 -9.76 -8.62 -7.18
CA GLU A 662 -9.69 -8.54 -5.72
C GLU A 662 -10.95 -7.90 -5.17
N PHE A 663 -11.47 -8.43 -4.06
CA PHE A 663 -12.73 -7.98 -3.47
C PHE A 663 -12.49 -7.36 -2.11
N VAL A 664 -12.95 -6.13 -1.95
CA VAL A 664 -12.95 -5.41 -0.66
C VAL A 664 -14.38 -5.23 -0.19
N THR A 665 -14.65 -5.56 1.06
CA THR A 665 -15.96 -5.33 1.68
C THR A 665 -16.04 -3.89 2.13
N VAL A 666 -16.96 -3.11 1.55
CA VAL A 666 -17.23 -1.72 1.93
C VAL A 666 -18.74 -1.59 2.17
N ASP A 667 -19.12 -1.18 3.39
CA ASP A 667 -20.52 -1.03 3.82
C ASP A 667 -21.40 -2.26 3.54
N GLY A 668 -20.87 -3.46 3.79
CA GLY A 668 -21.57 -4.74 3.59
C GLY A 668 -21.74 -5.16 2.12
N LYS A 669 -21.07 -4.49 1.18
CA LYS A 669 -20.99 -4.89 -0.23
C LYS A 669 -19.56 -5.27 -0.59
N ASN A 670 -19.40 -6.33 -1.37
CA ASN A 670 -18.09 -6.74 -1.87
C ASN A 670 -17.82 -6.00 -3.19
N ILE A 671 -16.95 -4.99 -3.16
CA ILE A 671 -16.49 -4.27 -4.33
C ILE A 671 -15.28 -5.02 -4.90
N GLY A 672 -15.47 -5.65 -6.04
CA GLY A 672 -14.39 -6.24 -6.83
C GLY A 672 -13.70 -5.18 -7.69
N ILE A 673 -12.38 -5.18 -7.69
CA ILE A 673 -11.50 -4.37 -8.53
C ILE A 673 -10.59 -5.33 -9.31
N ARG A 674 -10.50 -5.14 -10.62
CA ARG A 674 -9.59 -5.95 -11.46
C ARG A 674 -8.17 -5.38 -11.43
N THR A 675 -7.30 -5.90 -10.56
CA THR A 675 -5.95 -5.35 -10.30
C THR A 675 -4.99 -5.52 -11.47
N SER A 676 -5.10 -6.62 -12.23
CA SER A 676 -4.27 -6.85 -13.43
C SER A 676 -4.36 -5.75 -14.50
N VAL A 677 -5.51 -5.09 -14.64
CA VAL A 677 -5.69 -3.94 -15.55
C VAL A 677 -4.97 -2.70 -15.02
N LEU A 678 -4.87 -2.57 -13.70
CA LEU A 678 -4.18 -1.47 -13.03
C LEU A 678 -2.66 -1.63 -13.14
N ASP A 679 -2.14 -2.86 -13.09
CA ASP A 679 -0.71 -3.14 -13.28
C ASP A 679 -0.25 -2.81 -14.71
N GLU A 680 -1.05 -3.15 -15.72
CA GLU A 680 -0.76 -2.76 -17.11
C GLU A 680 -0.75 -1.24 -17.26
N LYS A 681 -1.73 -0.56 -16.63
CA LYS A 681 -1.78 0.90 -16.61
C LYS A 681 -0.55 1.50 -15.91
N CYS A 682 -0.13 0.94 -14.78
CA CYS A 682 1.06 1.36 -14.03
C CYS A 682 2.30 1.28 -14.91
N THR A 683 2.54 0.09 -15.47
CA THR A 683 3.63 -0.17 -16.40
C THR A 683 3.61 0.83 -17.55
N ALA A 684 2.44 1.09 -18.16
CA ALA A 684 2.34 2.02 -19.26
C ALA A 684 2.73 3.46 -18.88
N VAL A 685 2.34 3.94 -17.70
CA VAL A 685 2.70 5.28 -17.23
C VAL A 685 4.18 5.37 -16.86
N GLU A 686 4.75 4.33 -16.24
CA GLU A 686 6.19 4.22 -15.98
C GLU A 686 7.00 4.26 -17.28
N MET A 687 6.52 3.60 -18.34
CA MET A 687 7.21 3.66 -19.63
C MET A 687 7.19 5.06 -20.22
N LEU A 688 6.15 5.88 -19.96
CA LEU A 688 6.15 7.30 -20.36
C LEU A 688 7.26 8.10 -19.65
N VAL A 689 7.55 7.80 -18.38
CA VAL A 689 8.70 8.36 -17.65
C VAL A 689 10.00 8.00 -18.38
N CYS A 690 10.15 6.73 -18.77
CA CYS A 690 11.33 6.25 -19.50
C CYS A 690 11.50 6.99 -20.85
N TYR A 691 10.46 7.04 -21.68
CA TYR A 691 10.56 7.73 -22.98
C TYR A 691 10.87 9.22 -22.83
N ALA A 692 10.23 9.91 -21.89
CA ALA A 692 10.47 11.34 -21.65
C ALA A 692 11.92 11.60 -21.19
N ARG A 693 12.46 10.74 -20.33
CA ARG A 693 13.84 10.83 -19.83
C ARG A 693 14.86 10.58 -20.93
N GLU A 694 14.73 9.49 -21.67
CA GLU A 694 15.73 9.05 -22.65
C GLU A 694 15.74 9.91 -23.92
N LEU A 695 14.57 10.38 -24.39
CA LEU A 695 14.46 11.13 -25.64
C LEU A 695 14.56 12.65 -25.45
N GLY A 696 14.38 13.14 -24.21
CA GLY A 696 14.50 14.53 -23.84
C GLY A 696 13.79 15.49 -24.79
N ALA A 697 14.54 16.37 -25.46
CA ALA A 697 14.00 17.35 -26.40
C ALA A 697 13.12 16.72 -27.50
N ASN A 698 13.50 15.54 -27.99
CA ASN A 698 12.82 14.90 -29.12
C ASN A 698 11.44 14.32 -28.75
N PHE A 699 11.09 14.27 -27.46
CA PHE A 699 9.78 13.79 -26.99
C PHE A 699 8.67 14.86 -27.06
N HIS A 700 9.04 16.12 -27.31
CA HIS A 700 8.12 17.26 -27.32
C HIS A 700 6.83 17.10 -28.18
N PRO A 701 6.80 16.36 -29.30
CA PRO A 701 5.57 16.23 -30.12
C PRO A 701 4.42 15.52 -29.40
N TRP A 702 4.71 14.70 -28.39
CA TRP A 702 3.74 13.86 -27.69
C TRP A 702 3.26 14.44 -26.36
N VAL A 703 3.95 15.46 -25.86
CA VAL A 703 3.72 16.07 -24.54
C VAL A 703 2.26 16.46 -24.33
N ALA A 704 1.60 17.03 -25.35
CA ALA A 704 0.20 17.46 -25.25
C ALA A 704 -0.75 16.30 -24.91
N GLN A 705 -0.63 15.17 -25.61
CA GLN A 705 -1.48 13.99 -25.40
C GLN A 705 -1.19 13.35 -24.05
N ILE A 706 0.09 13.30 -23.66
CA ILE A 706 0.50 12.70 -22.40
C ILE A 706 -0.06 13.52 -21.21
N PHE A 707 0.01 14.85 -21.25
CA PHE A 707 -0.58 15.70 -20.21
C PHE A 707 -2.08 15.46 -20.01
N GLU A 708 -2.82 15.17 -21.08
CA GLU A 708 -4.25 14.85 -20.98
C GLU A 708 -4.50 13.52 -20.25
N VAL A 709 -3.59 12.54 -20.42
CA VAL A 709 -3.68 11.22 -19.79
C VAL A 709 -3.23 11.26 -18.33
N VAL A 710 -2.10 11.92 -18.02
CA VAL A 710 -1.43 11.74 -16.71
C VAL A 710 -1.97 12.65 -15.61
N LEU A 711 -2.44 13.87 -15.91
CA LEU A 711 -2.93 14.77 -14.87
C LEU A 711 -4.12 14.21 -14.07
N PRO A 712 -5.14 13.59 -14.69
CA PRO A 712 -6.21 12.94 -13.94
C PRO A 712 -5.74 11.80 -13.02
N LEU A 713 -4.56 11.22 -13.27
CA LEU A 713 -4.06 10.07 -12.52
C LEU A 713 -3.53 10.43 -11.14
N PHE A 714 -3.36 11.71 -10.81
CA PHE A 714 -2.87 12.14 -9.49
C PHE A 714 -3.86 11.76 -8.39
N LYS A 715 -5.15 11.67 -8.73
CA LYS A 715 -6.24 11.24 -7.85
C LYS A 715 -6.71 9.82 -8.15
N PHE A 716 -5.85 9.00 -8.75
CA PHE A 716 -6.14 7.60 -9.04
C PHE A 716 -5.85 6.73 -7.81
N TYR A 717 -6.71 6.82 -6.80
CA TYR A 717 -6.52 6.15 -5.49
C TYR A 717 -6.58 4.61 -5.53
N TYR A 718 -6.75 4.01 -6.71
CA TYR A 718 -6.84 2.55 -6.87
C TYR A 718 -5.48 1.87 -7.03
N HIS A 719 -4.42 2.61 -7.32
CA HIS A 719 -3.08 2.05 -7.50
C HIS A 719 -2.00 3.10 -7.28
N GLU A 720 -1.09 2.87 -6.33
CA GLU A 720 -0.04 3.83 -5.93
C GLU A 720 1.00 4.07 -7.02
N GLY A 721 1.53 3.00 -7.63
CA GLY A 721 2.51 3.12 -8.72
C GLY A 721 2.04 3.99 -9.89
N VAL A 722 0.75 3.90 -10.29
CA VAL A 722 0.15 4.77 -11.31
C VAL A 722 0.26 6.25 -10.93
N ARG A 723 -0.05 6.58 -9.67
CA ARG A 723 0.01 7.95 -9.17
C ARG A 723 1.46 8.45 -9.16
N ALA A 724 2.38 7.64 -8.63
CA ALA A 724 3.81 7.95 -8.55
C ALA A 724 4.46 8.16 -9.93
N ALA A 725 4.17 7.28 -10.90
CA ALA A 725 4.67 7.43 -12.26
C ALA A 725 4.08 8.66 -12.97
N ALA A 726 2.80 8.97 -12.71
CA ALA A 726 2.14 10.13 -13.28
C ALA A 726 2.71 11.46 -12.74
N THR A 727 3.01 11.55 -11.44
CA THR A 727 3.65 12.73 -10.85
C THR A 727 5.10 12.86 -11.34
N GLY A 728 5.82 11.75 -11.44
CA GLY A 728 7.22 11.71 -11.89
C GLY A 728 7.44 12.08 -13.37
N VAL A 729 6.47 11.84 -14.26
CA VAL A 729 6.63 12.20 -15.69
C VAL A 729 6.44 13.70 -15.96
N VAL A 730 5.65 14.41 -15.16
CA VAL A 730 5.28 15.82 -15.42
C VAL A 730 6.49 16.76 -15.56
N PRO A 731 7.48 16.77 -14.63
CA PRO A 731 8.70 17.57 -14.79
C PRO A 731 9.49 17.24 -16.06
N LEU A 732 9.51 15.97 -16.47
CA LEU A 732 10.18 15.51 -17.68
C LEU A 732 9.49 16.02 -18.95
N LEU A 733 8.15 16.14 -18.95
CA LEU A 733 7.41 16.71 -20.07
C LEU A 733 7.71 18.21 -20.24
N PHE A 734 7.76 18.97 -19.15
CA PHE A 734 8.21 20.37 -19.20
C PHE A 734 9.64 20.47 -19.69
N THR A 735 10.53 19.61 -19.19
CA THR A 735 11.94 19.54 -19.62
C THR A 735 12.05 19.26 -21.12
N SER A 736 11.22 18.37 -21.65
CA SER A 736 11.16 18.03 -23.07
C SER A 736 10.81 19.25 -23.92
N LEU A 737 9.78 20.02 -23.53
CA LEU A 737 9.40 21.27 -24.21
C LEU A 737 10.50 22.34 -24.12
N ALA A 738 11.06 22.53 -22.92
CA ALA A 738 12.09 23.53 -22.66
C ALA A 738 13.37 23.27 -23.45
N LYS A 739 13.86 22.02 -23.47
CA LYS A 739 15.05 21.60 -24.22
C LYS A 739 14.81 21.63 -25.74
N ALA A 740 13.59 21.36 -26.21
CA ALA A 740 13.26 21.44 -27.63
C ALA A 740 13.38 22.88 -28.14
N ASN A 741 12.60 23.80 -27.57
CA ASN A 741 12.69 25.24 -27.86
C ASN A 741 11.88 26.07 -26.86
N TYR A 742 12.46 26.39 -25.70
CA TYR A 742 11.77 27.15 -24.64
C TYR A 742 11.03 28.41 -25.13
N ARG A 743 11.63 29.19 -26.03
CA ARG A 743 11.04 30.45 -26.51
C ARG A 743 9.80 30.23 -27.38
N GLU A 744 9.80 29.18 -28.19
CA GLU A 744 8.69 28.83 -29.06
C GLU A 744 7.53 28.23 -28.25
N PHE A 745 7.85 27.38 -27.27
CA PHE A 745 6.85 26.70 -26.46
C PHE A 745 6.45 27.46 -25.20
N TYR A 746 6.97 28.66 -24.94
CA TYR A 746 6.75 29.39 -23.68
C TYR A 746 5.26 29.55 -23.33
N THR A 747 4.41 29.93 -24.29
CA THR A 747 2.96 30.07 -24.05
C THR A 747 2.28 28.74 -23.73
N THR A 748 2.76 27.66 -24.34
CA THR A 748 2.26 26.30 -24.13
C THR A 748 2.68 25.79 -22.76
N ILE A 749 3.95 26.03 -22.38
CA ILE A 749 4.49 25.74 -21.06
C ILE A 749 3.66 26.44 -19.98
N LEU A 750 3.36 27.73 -20.13
CA LEU A 750 2.52 28.47 -19.17
C LEU A 750 1.10 27.88 -19.05
N ALA A 751 0.48 27.50 -20.16
CA ALA A 751 -0.86 26.92 -20.15
C ALA A 751 -0.89 25.55 -19.46
N TYR A 752 0.10 24.69 -19.73
CA TYR A 752 0.21 23.38 -19.08
C TYR A 752 0.61 23.49 -17.61
N TRP A 753 1.49 24.44 -17.27
CA TRP A 753 1.82 24.73 -15.87
C TRP A 753 0.58 25.11 -15.07
N ALA A 754 -0.27 26.01 -15.58
CA ALA A 754 -1.47 26.42 -14.85
C ALA A 754 -2.36 25.21 -14.49
N LYS A 755 -2.56 24.29 -15.45
CA LYS A 755 -3.34 23.06 -15.22
C LYS A 755 -2.63 22.07 -14.30
N ALA A 756 -1.32 21.89 -14.47
CA ALA A 756 -0.52 20.99 -13.65
C ALA A 756 -0.48 21.47 -12.19
N ALA A 757 -0.19 22.75 -11.96
CA ALA A 757 -0.18 23.37 -10.63
C ALA A 757 -1.56 23.25 -9.96
N GLU A 758 -2.66 23.56 -10.64
CA GLU A 758 -4.01 23.35 -10.10
C GLU A 758 -4.26 21.89 -9.69
N THR A 759 -3.83 20.95 -10.52
CA THR A 759 -3.99 19.51 -10.26
C THR A 759 -3.14 19.06 -9.06
N ILE A 760 -1.88 19.48 -8.99
CA ILE A 760 -0.97 19.18 -7.88
C ILE A 760 -1.52 19.74 -6.57
N LEU A 761 -1.90 21.02 -6.54
CA LEU A 761 -2.45 21.67 -5.36
C LEU A 761 -3.76 21.00 -4.91
N SER A 762 -4.59 20.58 -5.86
CA SER A 762 -5.81 19.84 -5.54
C SER A 762 -5.53 18.44 -4.99
N ALA A 763 -4.48 17.75 -5.46
CA ALA A 763 -4.08 16.45 -4.91
C ALA A 763 -3.48 16.59 -3.51
N LEU A 764 -2.59 17.58 -3.29
CA LEU A 764 -1.98 17.86 -1.99
C LEU A 764 -2.98 18.19 -0.87
N LYS A 765 -4.17 18.69 -1.22
CA LYS A 765 -5.24 19.00 -0.24
C LYS A 765 -5.98 17.77 0.28
N ASP A 766 -6.06 16.73 -0.55
CA ASP A 766 -6.87 15.55 -0.27
C ASP A 766 -6.00 14.36 0.19
N GLU A 767 -4.69 14.43 -0.02
CA GLU A 767 -3.75 13.37 0.30
C GLU A 767 -3.32 13.37 1.77
N VAL A 768 -3.15 12.17 2.33
CA VAL A 768 -2.77 11.93 3.73
C VAL A 768 -1.46 11.16 3.87
N ASP A 769 -1.01 10.45 2.83
CA ASP A 769 0.23 9.69 2.84
C ASP A 769 1.47 10.59 2.67
N PRO A 770 2.36 10.71 3.69
CA PRO A 770 3.56 11.54 3.61
C PRO A 770 4.49 11.19 2.44
N ALA A 771 4.58 9.91 2.07
CA ALA A 771 5.44 9.47 0.97
C ALA A 771 4.94 10.01 -0.37
N PHE A 772 3.65 9.89 -0.66
CA PHE A 772 3.07 10.45 -1.89
C PHE A 772 2.98 11.98 -1.88
N ILE A 773 2.74 12.61 -0.73
CA ILE A 773 2.79 14.09 -0.57
C ILE A 773 4.19 14.60 -0.97
N SER A 774 5.25 13.90 -0.54
CA SER A 774 6.63 14.22 -0.93
C SER A 774 6.79 14.21 -2.46
N GLN A 775 6.27 13.18 -3.14
CA GLN A 775 6.32 13.10 -4.61
C GLN A 775 5.55 14.23 -5.32
N LEU A 776 4.43 14.69 -4.75
CA LEU A 776 3.68 15.83 -5.28
C LEU A 776 4.48 17.14 -5.15
N TYR A 777 5.18 17.34 -4.03
CA TYR A 777 6.11 18.47 -3.86
C TYR A 777 7.29 18.39 -4.84
N VAL A 778 7.89 17.21 -5.03
CA VAL A 778 8.92 16.95 -6.05
C VAL A 778 8.44 17.35 -7.43
N SER A 779 7.26 16.86 -7.84
CA SER A 779 6.67 17.19 -9.12
C SER A 779 6.44 18.69 -9.29
N PHE A 780 6.04 19.39 -8.21
CA PHE A 780 5.85 20.84 -8.21
C PHE A 780 7.15 21.60 -8.42
N TYR A 781 8.15 21.41 -7.55
CA TYR A 781 9.35 22.25 -7.59
C TYR A 781 10.25 21.89 -8.78
N GLU A 782 10.36 20.63 -9.19
CA GLU A 782 11.14 20.26 -10.39
C GLU A 782 10.50 20.83 -11.66
N SER A 783 9.17 20.86 -11.71
CA SER A 783 8.47 21.55 -12.79
C SER A 783 8.73 23.07 -12.75
N LEU A 784 8.70 23.68 -11.56
CA LEU A 784 8.98 25.10 -11.36
C LEU A 784 10.39 25.50 -11.81
N GLU A 785 11.40 24.69 -11.48
CA GLU A 785 12.80 24.88 -11.92
C GLU A 785 12.90 25.01 -13.45
N VAL A 786 12.06 24.28 -14.19
CA VAL A 786 12.04 24.28 -15.66
C VAL A 786 11.19 25.42 -16.23
N VAL A 787 10.00 25.67 -15.68
CA VAL A 787 9.07 26.68 -16.24
C VAL A 787 9.42 28.12 -15.85
N GLY A 788 10.17 28.29 -14.77
CA GLY A 788 10.72 29.56 -14.33
C GLY A 788 9.73 30.47 -13.58
N PRO A 789 10.19 31.66 -13.14
CA PRO A 789 9.58 32.42 -12.05
C PRO A 789 8.23 33.08 -12.36
N LEU A 790 7.94 33.37 -13.63
CA LEU A 790 6.70 34.06 -14.05
C LEU A 790 5.43 33.19 -13.92
N THR A 791 5.59 31.96 -13.46
CA THR A 791 4.55 30.93 -13.38
C THR A 791 3.92 30.82 -11.99
N VAL A 792 4.63 31.29 -10.95
CA VAL A 792 4.10 31.37 -9.58
C VAL A 792 3.26 32.64 -9.48
N THR A 793 1.96 32.49 -9.64
CA THR A 793 0.99 33.58 -9.44
C THR A 793 0.68 33.78 -7.96
N ASP A 794 0.13 34.94 -7.60
CA ASP A 794 -0.33 35.23 -6.23
C ASP A 794 -1.28 34.15 -5.69
N ALA A 795 -2.19 33.65 -6.54
CA ALA A 795 -3.10 32.56 -6.17
C ALA A 795 -2.37 31.24 -5.89
N VAL A 796 -1.41 30.86 -6.74
CA VAL A 796 -0.60 29.64 -6.55
C VAL A 796 0.25 29.75 -5.28
N ALA A 797 0.91 30.90 -5.07
CA ALA A 797 1.71 31.17 -3.89
C ALA A 797 0.86 31.13 -2.60
N ASP A 798 -0.33 31.72 -2.62
CA ASP A 798 -1.23 31.72 -1.46
C ASP A 798 -1.74 30.33 -1.10
N GLU A 799 -2.13 29.57 -2.12
CA GLU A 799 -2.69 28.22 -1.99
C GLU A 799 -1.63 27.22 -1.54
N ILE A 800 -0.47 27.17 -2.20
CA ILE A 800 0.59 26.23 -1.79
C ILE A 800 1.08 26.50 -0.38
N THR A 801 1.21 27.77 0.00
CA THR A 801 1.63 28.13 1.36
C THR A 801 0.59 27.70 2.40
N THR A 802 -0.70 27.81 2.07
CA THR A 802 -1.79 27.36 2.97
C THR A 802 -1.75 25.84 3.16
N ILE A 803 -1.52 25.09 2.07
CA ILE A 803 -1.36 23.64 2.12
C ILE A 803 -0.14 23.27 2.97
N MET A 804 1.01 23.91 2.76
CA MET A 804 2.21 23.68 3.56
C MET A 804 1.99 23.89 5.06
N VAL A 805 1.20 24.90 5.46
CA VAL A 805 0.85 25.11 6.87
C VAL A 805 0.05 23.91 7.42
N SER A 806 -0.96 23.43 6.69
CA SER A 806 -1.73 22.24 7.07
C SER A 806 -0.82 21.02 7.23
N GLN A 807 0.08 20.80 6.27
CA GLN A 807 1.01 19.67 6.28
C GLN A 807 1.99 19.72 7.46
N LEU A 808 2.44 20.91 7.85
CA LEU A 808 3.29 21.11 9.04
C LEU A 808 2.52 20.86 10.36
N GLU A 809 1.22 21.20 10.40
CA GLU A 809 0.35 20.90 11.55
C GLU A 809 0.12 19.38 11.68
N GLU A 810 -0.14 18.70 10.56
CA GLU A 810 -0.29 17.25 10.52
C GLU A 810 1.01 16.51 10.89
N TYR A 811 2.16 16.97 10.38
CA TYR A 811 3.48 16.47 10.82
C TYR A 811 3.65 16.57 12.33
N ALA A 812 3.28 17.71 12.93
CA ALA A 812 3.38 17.91 14.38
C ALA A 812 2.44 16.95 15.14
N GLN A 813 1.25 16.69 14.60
CA GLN A 813 0.31 15.73 15.16
C GLN A 813 0.85 14.30 15.09
N ARG A 814 1.29 13.85 13.91
CA ARG A 814 1.91 12.52 13.73
C ARG A 814 3.11 12.31 14.65
N HIS A 815 3.96 13.32 14.80
CA HIS A 815 5.07 13.27 15.74
C HIS A 815 4.60 13.06 17.20
N ASN A 816 3.56 13.78 17.64
CA ASN A 816 3.00 13.62 18.98
C ASN A 816 2.37 12.24 19.19
N ASP A 817 1.70 11.69 18.17
CA ASP A 817 1.08 10.37 18.22
C ASP A 817 2.12 9.26 18.33
N ARG A 818 3.25 9.38 17.62
CA ARG A 818 4.41 8.49 17.80
C ARG A 818 5.00 8.59 19.21
N GLN A 819 5.13 9.80 19.76
CA GLN A 819 5.57 9.98 21.15
C GLN A 819 4.56 9.43 22.18
N GLY A 820 3.28 9.42 21.85
CA GLY A 820 2.22 8.76 22.61
C GLY A 820 2.37 7.24 22.57
N SER A 821 2.58 6.69 21.37
CA SER A 821 2.77 5.25 21.12
C SER A 821 3.96 4.70 21.90
N ARG A 822 5.09 5.42 21.92
CA ARG A 822 6.28 5.06 22.74
C ARG A 822 6.03 5.01 24.25
N LYS A 823 4.95 5.65 24.74
CA LYS A 823 4.53 5.62 26.15
C LYS A 823 3.49 4.55 26.43
N ASN A 824 3.00 3.84 25.42
CA ASN A 824 2.04 2.76 25.58
C ASN A 824 2.67 1.66 26.47
N VAL A 825 1.87 1.07 27.36
CA VAL A 825 2.31 -0.02 28.23
C VAL A 825 2.84 -1.20 27.43
N ASP A 826 2.33 -1.43 26.22
CA ASP A 826 2.70 -2.54 25.33
C ASP A 826 3.86 -2.28 24.38
N PHE A 827 4.36 -1.04 24.35
CA PHE A 827 5.49 -0.70 23.51
C PHE A 827 6.74 -1.50 23.88
N ASP A 828 7.32 -2.20 22.90
CA ASP A 828 8.62 -2.86 22.97
C ASP A 828 9.65 -2.00 22.20
N PRO A 829 10.61 -1.36 22.89
CA PRO A 829 11.59 -0.49 22.25
C PRO A 829 12.50 -1.16 21.22
N GLU A 830 12.61 -2.49 21.20
CA GLU A 830 13.47 -3.18 20.24
C GLU A 830 12.68 -3.62 18.99
N GLU A 831 11.42 -4.02 19.15
CA GLU A 831 10.58 -4.53 18.06
C GLU A 831 9.71 -3.43 17.44
N ASP A 832 9.13 -2.53 18.24
CA ASP A 832 8.21 -1.48 17.77
C ASP A 832 8.93 -0.20 17.33
N ALA A 833 10.27 -0.14 17.47
CA ALA A 833 11.04 1.03 17.05
C ALA A 833 11.15 1.14 15.53
N ALA A 834 11.38 0.04 14.80
CA ALA A 834 11.62 0.09 13.36
C ALA A 834 10.44 0.65 12.54
N PRO A 835 9.18 0.21 12.76
CA PRO A 835 8.04 0.81 12.05
C PRO A 835 7.87 2.31 12.36
N LEU A 836 8.17 2.72 13.60
CA LEU A 836 8.14 4.14 13.96
C LEU A 836 9.31 4.93 13.34
N GLU A 837 10.47 4.31 13.21
CA GLU A 837 11.65 4.90 12.54
C GLU A 837 11.40 5.08 11.04
N GLU A 838 10.72 4.14 10.38
CA GLU A 838 10.29 4.25 8.99
C GLU A 838 9.30 5.41 8.81
N GLN A 839 8.27 5.50 9.66
CA GLN A 839 7.35 6.65 9.65
C GLN A 839 8.06 7.99 9.93
N GLU A 840 9.10 7.98 10.78
CA GLU A 840 9.91 9.17 11.04
C GLU A 840 10.78 9.53 9.84
N TYR A 841 11.29 8.55 9.10
CA TYR A 841 12.01 8.75 7.86
C TYR A 841 11.12 9.40 6.79
N ASP A 842 9.90 8.90 6.59
CA ASP A 842 8.95 9.48 5.63
C ASP A 842 8.57 10.92 5.98
N ASP A 843 8.32 11.20 7.27
CA ASP A 843 8.04 12.55 7.75
C ASP A 843 9.27 13.48 7.59
N SER A 844 10.47 12.96 7.77
CA SER A 844 11.73 13.71 7.57
C SER A 844 11.96 14.01 6.08
N ALA A 845 11.70 13.04 5.20
CA ALA A 845 11.73 13.22 3.76
C ALA A 845 10.71 14.28 3.30
N LEU A 846 9.47 14.21 3.80
CA LEU A 846 8.45 15.23 3.53
C LEU A 846 8.90 16.63 3.97
N LEU A 847 9.51 16.73 5.16
CA LEU A 847 10.02 18.00 5.67
C LEU A 847 11.13 18.57 4.77
N SER A 848 12.00 17.71 4.24
CA SER A 848 13.01 18.08 3.22
C SER A 848 12.35 18.61 1.94
N GLU A 849 11.34 17.92 1.40
CA GLU A 849 10.66 18.36 0.16
C GLU A 849 9.86 19.66 0.34
N LEU A 850 9.29 19.87 1.53
CA LEU A 850 8.71 21.16 1.90
C LEU A 850 9.76 22.28 1.89
N SER A 851 10.94 22.03 2.47
CA SER A 851 12.05 22.99 2.46
C SER A 851 12.46 23.34 1.03
N ARG A 852 12.64 22.32 0.18
CA ARG A 852 13.05 22.50 -1.22
C ARG A 852 11.99 23.23 -2.05
N THR A 853 10.71 22.99 -1.78
CA THR A 853 9.63 23.74 -2.43
C THR A 853 9.65 25.21 -2.02
N ILE A 854 9.86 25.51 -0.73
CA ILE A 854 10.00 26.89 -0.25
C ILE A 854 11.22 27.57 -0.88
N HIS A 855 12.36 26.86 -0.95
CA HIS A 855 13.59 27.31 -1.62
C HIS A 855 13.32 27.75 -3.06
N GLU A 856 12.73 26.88 -3.89
CA GLU A 856 12.49 27.18 -5.30
C GLU A 856 11.44 28.30 -5.50
N ILE A 857 10.44 28.41 -4.62
CA ILE A 857 9.49 29.54 -4.65
C ILE A 857 10.20 30.85 -4.28
N LEU A 858 11.03 30.87 -3.22
CA LEU A 858 11.79 32.05 -2.81
C LEU A 858 12.79 32.47 -3.87
N LYS A 859 13.48 31.54 -4.51
CA LYS A 859 14.38 31.80 -5.63
C LYS A 859 13.64 32.40 -6.83
N ALA A 860 12.42 31.93 -7.09
CA ALA A 860 11.58 32.41 -8.18
C ALA A 860 10.97 33.80 -7.92
N GLN A 861 10.39 34.01 -6.75
CA GLN A 861 9.59 35.20 -6.41
C GLN A 861 10.35 36.23 -5.56
N ARG A 862 11.41 35.82 -4.87
CA ARG A 862 12.23 36.68 -4.00
C ARG A 862 11.35 37.41 -2.98
N GLU A 863 11.52 38.72 -2.82
CA GLU A 863 10.78 39.53 -1.87
C GLU A 863 9.25 39.56 -2.10
N THR A 864 8.75 39.22 -3.29
CA THR A 864 7.30 39.19 -3.56
C THR A 864 6.58 38.02 -2.89
N PHE A 865 7.31 36.99 -2.45
CA PHE A 865 6.73 35.86 -1.72
C PHE A 865 6.50 36.15 -0.23
N LEU A 866 7.22 37.13 0.34
CA LEU A 866 7.19 37.44 1.77
C LEU A 866 5.78 37.65 2.38
N PRO A 867 4.81 38.28 1.67
CA PRO A 867 3.44 38.38 2.16
C PRO A 867 2.80 37.02 2.45
N HIS A 868 2.98 36.02 1.58
CA HIS A 868 2.47 34.66 1.77
C HIS A 868 3.29 33.91 2.82
N PHE A 869 4.62 34.06 2.79
CA PHE A 869 5.55 33.47 3.77
C PHE A 869 5.17 33.75 5.23
N ASN A 870 4.53 34.90 5.51
CA ASN A 870 4.02 35.22 6.86
C ASN A 870 3.10 34.16 7.47
N LYS A 871 2.42 33.36 6.63
CA LYS A 871 1.58 32.23 7.10
C LYS A 871 2.41 31.10 7.71
N LEU A 872 3.66 30.91 7.26
CA LEU A 872 4.58 29.87 7.76
C LEU A 872 5.30 30.28 9.05
N VAL A 873 5.39 31.58 9.34
CA VAL A 873 6.13 32.12 10.49
C VAL A 873 5.70 31.50 11.83
N PRO A 874 4.40 31.28 12.15
CA PRO A 874 4.02 30.59 13.39
C PRO A 874 4.60 29.17 13.51
N ALA A 875 4.56 28.39 12.42
CA ALA A 875 5.10 27.04 12.39
C ALA A 875 6.63 27.06 12.55
N LEU A 876 7.33 27.95 11.84
CA LEU A 876 8.78 28.16 11.97
C LEU A 876 9.20 28.48 13.41
N LYS A 877 8.46 29.36 14.11
CA LYS A 877 8.75 29.65 15.53
C LYS A 877 8.58 28.44 16.43
N ALA A 878 7.53 27.64 16.20
CA ALA A 878 7.28 26.43 16.96
C ALA A 878 8.40 25.39 16.73
N PHE A 879 8.82 25.21 15.48
CA PHE A 879 9.85 24.26 15.09
C PHE A 879 11.25 24.70 15.55
N MET A 880 11.56 25.99 15.52
CA MET A 880 12.83 26.55 16.02
C MET A 880 13.09 26.23 17.51
N SER A 881 12.02 26.06 18.29
CA SER A 881 12.09 25.74 19.72
C SER A 881 11.82 24.25 20.02
N ASN A 882 11.68 23.42 18.98
CA ASN A 882 11.27 22.03 19.10
C ASN A 882 12.42 21.15 19.65
N PRO A 883 12.13 20.18 20.55
CA PRO A 883 13.13 19.20 20.99
C PRO A 883 13.77 18.39 19.85
N ASN A 884 13.04 18.12 18.77
CA ASN A 884 13.53 17.43 17.59
C ASN A 884 14.59 18.28 16.84
N PRO A 885 15.84 17.81 16.70
CA PRO A 885 16.88 18.50 15.95
C PRO A 885 16.50 18.81 14.49
N GLU A 886 15.82 17.89 13.81
CA GLU A 886 15.46 18.05 12.38
C GLU A 886 14.48 19.21 12.18
N ALA A 887 13.50 19.34 13.07
CA ALA A 887 12.56 20.47 13.04
C ALA A 887 13.27 21.82 13.25
N ARG A 888 14.27 21.86 14.14
CA ARG A 888 15.09 23.06 14.35
C ARG A 888 15.94 23.37 13.13
N GLN A 889 16.62 22.37 12.59
CA GLN A 889 17.43 22.49 11.37
C GLN A 889 16.59 23.02 10.21
N TRP A 890 15.43 22.41 9.95
CA TRP A 890 14.51 22.83 8.89
C TRP A 890 14.13 24.31 9.02
N SER A 891 13.81 24.76 10.23
CA SER A 891 13.45 26.17 10.46
C SER A 891 14.61 27.12 10.16
N ILE A 892 15.84 26.71 10.48
CA ILE A 892 17.04 27.49 10.18
C ILE A 892 17.24 27.57 8.67
N CYS A 893 17.21 26.44 7.97
CA CYS A 893 17.35 26.37 6.52
C CYS A 893 16.32 27.23 5.78
N VAL A 894 15.05 27.20 6.21
CA VAL A 894 14.01 28.05 5.60
C VAL A 894 14.30 29.54 5.80
N TYR A 895 14.83 29.95 6.96
CA TYR A 895 15.26 31.34 7.15
C TYR A 895 16.53 31.69 6.39
N ASP A 896 17.44 30.73 6.18
CA ASP A 896 18.61 30.91 5.32
C ASP A 896 18.18 31.26 3.88
N ASP A 897 17.21 30.53 3.33
CA ASP A 897 16.63 30.82 2.01
C ASP A 897 15.98 32.20 1.94
N VAL A 898 15.28 32.62 3.00
CA VAL A 898 14.67 33.96 3.07
C VAL A 898 15.75 35.04 3.02
N ILE A 899 16.86 34.86 3.72
CA ILE A 899 17.99 35.79 3.71
C ILE A 899 18.64 35.82 2.32
N GLU A 900 18.89 34.65 1.75
CA GLU A 900 19.58 34.51 0.47
C GLU A 900 18.79 35.11 -0.70
N PHE A 901 17.50 34.79 -0.81
CA PHE A 901 16.71 35.16 -1.98
C PHE A 901 15.93 36.48 -1.82
N ALA A 902 15.50 36.84 -0.60
CA ALA A 902 14.83 38.12 -0.34
C ALA A 902 15.79 39.24 0.11
N GLY A 903 17.06 38.91 0.37
CA GLY A 903 18.13 39.88 0.63
C GLY A 903 17.78 40.86 1.76
N PRO A 904 17.95 42.18 1.60
CA PRO A 904 17.67 43.15 2.65
C PRO A 904 16.22 43.19 3.17
N ALA A 905 15.24 42.66 2.42
CA ALA A 905 13.86 42.59 2.89
C ALA A 905 13.69 41.59 4.04
N SER A 906 14.56 40.58 4.14
CA SER A 906 14.56 39.58 5.23
C SER A 906 14.73 40.20 6.63
N VAL A 907 15.26 41.42 6.72
CA VAL A 907 15.52 42.13 7.98
C VAL A 907 14.25 42.38 8.80
N SER A 908 13.07 42.34 8.18
CA SER A 908 11.78 42.40 8.90
C SER A 908 11.55 41.19 9.81
N TYR A 909 12.18 40.06 9.51
CA TYR A 909 12.07 38.81 10.26
C TYR A 909 13.24 38.56 11.22
N GLN A 910 14.24 39.45 11.27
CA GLN A 910 15.46 39.25 12.06
C GLN A 910 15.18 38.94 13.56
N GLY A 911 14.10 39.52 14.11
CA GLY A 911 13.69 39.30 15.50
C GLY A 911 13.17 37.88 15.78
N GLU A 912 12.87 37.12 14.73
CA GLU A 912 12.33 35.76 14.83
C GLU A 912 13.43 34.69 14.87
N PHE A 913 14.59 34.93 14.25
CA PHE A 913 15.59 33.88 14.04
C PHE A 913 17.02 34.22 14.50
N LEU A 914 17.43 35.49 14.61
CA LEU A 914 18.84 35.83 14.88
C LEU A 914 19.37 35.26 16.21
N SER A 915 18.55 35.29 17.26
CA SER A 915 18.93 34.72 18.56
C SER A 915 19.05 33.20 18.50
N ALA A 916 18.19 32.55 17.74
CA ALA A 916 18.22 31.11 17.51
C ALA A 916 19.46 30.70 16.69
N PHE A 917 19.79 31.45 15.63
CA PHE A 917 21.01 31.25 14.83
C PHE A 917 22.27 31.35 15.69
N ALA A 918 22.35 32.34 16.58
CA ALA A 918 23.47 32.48 17.50
C ALA A 918 23.58 31.29 18.47
N ALA A 919 22.46 30.81 19.01
CA ALA A 919 22.44 29.63 19.88
C ALA A 919 22.79 28.34 19.13
N ALA A 920 22.32 28.20 17.89
CA ALA A 920 22.50 27.04 17.04
C ALA A 920 23.97 26.76 16.69
N LEU A 921 24.83 27.78 16.65
CA LEU A 921 26.29 27.60 16.52
C LEU A 921 26.91 26.76 17.65
N SER A 922 26.23 26.64 18.80
CA SER A 922 26.67 25.81 19.93
C SER A 922 25.81 24.55 20.13
N ASP A 923 24.96 24.18 19.16
CA ASP A 923 24.12 22.98 19.24
C ASP A 923 24.99 21.71 19.20
N GLN A 924 24.48 20.61 19.76
CA GLN A 924 25.14 19.32 19.75
C GLN A 924 25.09 18.67 18.36
N SER A 925 24.01 18.88 17.61
CA SER A 925 23.88 18.40 16.23
C SER A 925 24.84 19.15 15.30
N ALA A 926 25.57 18.40 14.48
CA ALA A 926 26.43 18.98 13.44
C ALA A 926 25.60 19.68 12.37
N ASP A 927 24.46 19.11 11.97
CA ASP A 927 23.59 19.62 10.92
C ASP A 927 22.97 20.97 11.29
N ILE A 928 22.59 21.16 12.57
CA ILE A 928 22.13 22.46 13.08
C ILE A 928 23.26 23.49 13.05
N ARG A 929 24.47 23.11 13.46
CA ARG A 929 25.63 24.01 13.40
C ARG A 929 25.99 24.36 11.96
N GLN A 930 25.85 23.42 11.02
CA GLN A 930 26.05 23.63 9.60
C GLN A 930 25.05 24.66 9.07
N ALA A 931 23.74 24.42 9.24
CA ALA A 931 22.69 25.33 8.81
C ALA A 931 22.88 26.75 9.40
N ALA A 932 23.11 26.85 10.71
CA ALA A 932 23.34 28.16 11.33
C ALA A 932 24.61 28.86 10.82
N SER A 933 25.67 28.11 10.54
CA SER A 933 26.91 28.66 9.97
C SER A 933 26.67 29.20 8.56
N TYR A 934 25.99 28.42 7.72
CA TYR A 934 25.54 28.84 6.39
C TYR A 934 24.74 30.14 6.47
N GLY A 935 23.72 30.18 7.33
CA GLY A 935 22.88 31.33 7.64
C GLY A 935 23.63 32.62 7.95
N TRP A 936 24.67 32.56 8.80
CA TRP A 936 25.52 33.72 9.08
C TRP A 936 26.35 34.16 7.88
N GLY A 937 26.80 33.21 7.05
CA GLY A 937 27.48 33.50 5.80
C GLY A 937 26.59 34.24 4.80
N VAL A 938 25.38 33.72 4.56
CA VAL A 938 24.41 34.33 3.64
C VAL A 938 23.86 35.66 4.16
N ALA A 939 23.74 35.84 5.48
CA ALA A 939 23.37 37.13 6.09
C ALA A 939 24.36 38.24 5.75
N ALA A 940 25.67 37.93 5.75
CA ALA A 940 26.68 38.90 5.32
C ALA A 940 26.66 39.14 3.81
N GLN A 941 26.48 38.07 3.01
CA GLN A 941 26.56 38.12 1.56
C GLN A 941 25.32 38.79 0.90
N PHE A 942 24.12 38.45 1.35
CA PHE A 942 22.85 38.84 0.71
C PHE A 942 21.98 39.75 1.59
N GLY A 943 22.05 39.63 2.91
CA GLY A 943 21.20 40.40 3.84
C GLY A 943 21.49 41.91 3.87
N GLY A 944 22.70 42.32 3.52
CA GLY A 944 23.10 43.72 3.41
C GLY A 944 23.44 44.41 4.76
N PRO A 945 23.64 45.75 4.75
CA PRO A 945 24.31 46.44 5.86
C PRO A 945 23.64 46.35 7.24
N ALA A 946 22.35 46.05 7.28
CA ALA A 946 21.62 45.89 8.53
C ALA A 946 22.04 44.63 9.32
N TYR A 947 22.56 43.60 8.64
CA TYR A 947 23.03 42.37 9.29
C TYR A 947 24.48 42.45 9.78
N PHE A 948 25.27 43.42 9.32
CA PHE A 948 26.70 43.49 9.63
C PHE A 948 27.03 43.54 11.13
N PRO A 949 26.30 44.29 11.99
CA PRO A 949 26.54 44.25 13.44
C PRO A 949 26.34 42.85 14.03
N ALA A 950 25.27 42.16 13.64
CA ALA A 950 24.97 40.81 14.12
C ALA A 950 26.01 39.78 13.61
N CYS A 951 26.42 39.90 12.34
CA CYS A 951 27.47 39.06 11.77
C CYS A 951 28.81 39.24 12.51
N ALA A 952 29.14 40.48 12.91
CA ALA A 952 30.34 40.76 13.69
C ALA A 952 30.30 40.09 15.07
N GLU A 953 29.14 40.03 15.72
CA GLU A 953 28.94 39.32 16.99
C GLU A 953 29.07 37.79 16.82
N ALA A 954 28.54 37.26 15.70
CA ALA A 954 28.55 35.83 15.38
C ALA A 954 29.94 35.24 15.13
N LEU A 955 30.94 36.06 14.73
CA LEU A 955 32.32 35.62 14.49
C LEU A 955 32.90 34.79 15.65
N SER A 956 32.59 35.18 16.89
CA SER A 956 33.07 34.46 18.07
C SER A 956 32.52 33.02 18.16
N GLY A 957 31.23 32.84 17.85
CA GLY A 957 30.58 31.53 17.78
C GLY A 957 31.09 30.69 16.62
N LEU A 958 31.26 31.29 15.44
CA LEU A 958 31.81 30.58 14.27
C LEU A 958 33.22 30.06 14.53
N PHE A 959 34.11 30.86 15.13
CA PHE A 959 35.44 30.37 15.53
C PHE A 959 35.38 29.31 16.64
N ALA A 960 34.35 29.31 17.49
CA ALA A 960 34.16 28.26 18.49
C ALA A 960 33.79 26.92 17.82
N VAL A 961 32.95 26.92 16.77
CA VAL A 961 32.67 25.73 15.94
C VAL A 961 33.96 25.22 15.32
N ILE A 962 34.72 26.10 14.66
CA ILE A 962 35.98 25.74 13.98
C ILE A 962 37.01 25.16 14.96
N GLY A 963 37.13 25.77 16.12
CA GLY A 963 38.08 25.38 17.17
C GLY A 963 37.62 24.24 18.08
N ALA A 964 36.42 23.70 17.88
CA ALA A 964 35.88 22.64 18.72
C ALA A 964 36.73 21.36 18.63
N ALA A 965 36.78 20.60 19.73
CA ALA A 965 37.46 19.31 19.73
C ALA A 965 36.75 18.35 18.76
N GLY A 966 37.49 17.79 17.80
CA GLY A 966 36.92 16.92 16.78
C GLY A 966 36.18 17.64 15.65
N SER A 967 36.35 18.97 15.49
CA SER A 967 35.69 19.75 14.42
C SER A 967 35.92 19.19 13.01
N ARG A 968 37.07 18.55 12.77
CA ARG A 968 37.41 17.89 11.49
C ARG A 968 37.14 16.38 11.48
N SER A 969 36.31 15.84 12.38
CA SER A 969 35.86 14.44 12.29
C SER A 969 34.87 14.28 11.13
N LYS A 970 34.63 13.03 10.71
CA LYS A 970 33.70 12.71 9.62
C LYS A 970 32.30 13.29 9.88
N GLU A 971 31.85 13.29 11.13
CA GLU A 971 30.52 13.81 11.49
C GLU A 971 30.46 15.35 11.52
N ASN A 972 31.58 16.05 11.75
CA ASN A 972 31.57 17.49 12.05
C ASN A 972 32.22 18.36 10.96
N VAL A 973 32.88 17.74 9.98
CA VAL A 973 33.71 18.44 8.99
C VAL A 973 32.89 19.39 8.13
N ILE A 974 31.70 19.00 7.66
CA ILE A 974 30.84 19.85 6.82
C ILE A 974 30.36 21.09 7.60
N ALA A 975 29.92 20.91 8.84
CA ALA A 975 29.53 22.02 9.71
C ALA A 975 30.71 22.99 9.96
N THR A 976 31.90 22.44 10.14
CA THR A 976 33.13 23.22 10.34
C THR A 976 33.54 23.98 9.09
N GLU A 977 33.44 23.36 7.92
CA GLU A 977 33.76 24.00 6.65
C GLU A 977 32.78 25.11 6.29
N ASN A 978 31.49 24.91 6.57
CA ASN A 978 30.48 25.98 6.51
C ASN A 978 30.82 27.14 7.44
N ALA A 979 31.26 26.88 8.68
CA ALA A 979 31.69 27.94 9.60
C ALA A 979 32.92 28.70 9.08
N ILE A 980 33.89 28.00 8.47
CA ILE A 980 35.05 28.61 7.84
C ILE A 980 34.62 29.51 6.69
N SER A 981 33.75 29.01 5.81
CA SER A 981 33.25 29.78 4.67
C SER A 981 32.44 31.00 5.12
N ALA A 982 31.59 30.85 6.15
CA ALA A 982 30.82 31.94 6.73
C ALA A 982 31.72 33.06 7.27
N VAL A 983 32.80 32.74 7.98
CA VAL A 983 33.79 33.75 8.39
C VAL A 983 34.42 34.45 7.18
N GLY A 984 34.71 33.72 6.11
CA GLY A 984 35.19 34.26 4.83
C GLY A 984 34.21 35.24 4.21
N LYS A 985 32.93 34.84 4.06
CA LYS A 985 31.83 35.69 3.57
C LYS A 985 31.66 36.94 4.44
N ILE A 986 31.71 36.83 5.76
CA ILE A 986 31.64 37.99 6.68
C ILE A 986 32.81 38.94 6.44
N CYS A 987 34.04 38.43 6.28
CA CYS A 987 35.20 39.27 5.97
C CYS A 987 35.05 39.97 4.62
N GLN A 988 34.60 39.25 3.59
CA GLN A 988 34.45 39.76 2.23
C GLN A 988 33.40 40.87 2.14
N PHE A 989 32.21 40.65 2.72
CA PHE A 989 31.06 41.53 2.51
C PHE A 989 30.86 42.55 3.64
N ALA A 990 31.18 42.21 4.88
CA ALA A 990 31.03 43.11 6.04
C ALA A 990 32.36 43.74 6.50
N GLY A 991 33.52 43.27 6.03
CA GLY A 991 34.83 43.74 6.50
C GLY A 991 35.08 45.24 6.34
N ALA A 992 34.56 45.85 5.28
CA ALA A 992 34.67 47.29 5.03
C ALA A 992 33.75 48.15 5.90
N SER A 993 32.83 47.55 6.67
CA SER A 993 31.85 48.27 7.50
C SER A 993 32.45 48.91 8.77
N GLY A 994 33.63 48.45 9.20
CA GLY A 994 34.28 48.89 10.43
C GLY A 994 33.65 48.32 11.72
N THR A 995 32.77 47.32 11.62
CA THR A 995 32.13 46.66 12.77
C THR A 995 33.07 45.74 13.55
N PHE A 996 34.14 45.25 12.93
CA PHE A 996 35.20 44.44 13.55
C PHE A 996 36.57 44.75 12.93
N ASN A 997 37.65 44.24 13.55
CA ASN A 997 39.00 44.39 13.01
C ASN A 997 39.27 43.33 11.92
N LEU A 998 39.13 43.73 10.66
CA LEU A 998 39.28 42.85 9.50
C LEU A 998 40.65 42.14 9.46
N ASP A 999 41.75 42.86 9.64
CA ASP A 999 43.10 42.29 9.57
C ASP A 999 43.31 41.18 10.61
N GLN A 1000 42.78 41.38 11.82
CA GLN A 1000 42.87 40.38 12.89
C GLN A 1000 42.06 39.12 12.56
N VAL A 1001 40.85 39.28 12.00
CA VAL A 1001 39.98 38.15 11.66
C VAL A 1001 40.53 37.38 10.47
N LEU A 1002 41.01 38.06 9.42
CA LEU A 1002 41.66 37.43 8.26
C LEU A 1002 42.88 36.60 8.66
N ALA A 1003 43.73 37.14 9.54
CA ALA A 1003 44.90 36.41 10.04
C ALA A 1003 44.54 35.15 10.86
N ALA A 1004 43.35 35.11 11.46
CA ALA A 1004 42.82 33.93 12.12
C ALA A 1004 42.19 32.96 11.11
N TRP A 1005 41.36 33.46 10.20
CA TRP A 1005 40.65 32.70 9.16
C TRP A 1005 41.59 31.94 8.22
N VAL A 1006 42.67 32.54 7.74
CA VAL A 1006 43.63 31.84 6.86
C VAL A 1006 44.22 30.59 7.53
N LYS A 1007 44.28 30.54 8.87
CA LYS A 1007 44.79 29.38 9.62
C LYS A 1007 43.77 28.24 9.75
N THR A 1008 42.51 28.48 9.40
CA THR A 1008 41.44 27.48 9.50
C THR A 1008 41.29 26.65 8.23
N LEU A 1009 41.83 27.14 7.11
CA LEU A 1009 41.89 26.45 5.80
C LEU A 1009 42.77 25.19 5.85
N PRO A 1010 42.57 24.20 4.97
CA PRO A 1010 41.70 24.18 3.76
C PRO A 1010 40.23 23.74 4.01
N ILE A 1011 39.36 23.98 3.03
CA ILE A 1011 38.07 23.29 2.84
C ILE A 1011 38.28 22.16 1.82
N VAL A 1012 37.86 20.94 2.14
CA VAL A 1012 38.14 19.74 1.32
C VAL A 1012 36.95 18.78 1.15
N GLU A 1013 35.88 18.91 1.93
CA GLU A 1013 34.71 18.02 1.86
C GLU A 1013 33.46 18.74 1.33
N ASP A 1014 33.30 20.04 1.59
CA ASP A 1014 32.16 20.85 1.13
C ASP A 1014 32.44 21.49 -0.25
N ASP A 1015 31.94 20.85 -1.31
CA ASP A 1015 32.10 21.28 -2.70
C ASP A 1015 31.32 22.56 -3.05
N GLU A 1016 30.29 22.92 -2.27
CA GLU A 1016 29.48 24.13 -2.51
C GLU A 1016 30.15 25.37 -1.90
N GLU A 1017 30.73 25.24 -0.71
CA GLU A 1017 31.37 26.34 0.02
C GLU A 1017 32.84 26.57 -0.36
N ALA A 1018 33.52 25.53 -0.88
CA ALA A 1018 34.91 25.63 -1.33
C ALA A 1018 35.12 26.74 -2.38
N PRO A 1019 34.35 26.82 -3.49
CA PRO A 1019 34.53 27.85 -4.51
C PRO A 1019 34.46 29.28 -3.94
N ALA A 1020 33.47 29.58 -3.11
CA ALA A 1020 33.31 30.91 -2.50
C ALA A 1020 34.54 31.27 -1.63
N THR A 1021 34.97 30.33 -0.79
CA THR A 1021 36.12 30.48 0.10
C THR A 1021 37.43 30.70 -0.66
N TYR A 1022 37.72 29.88 -1.67
CA TYR A 1022 38.98 29.98 -2.42
C TYR A 1022 39.00 31.19 -3.37
N ASN A 1023 37.86 31.57 -3.96
CA ASN A 1023 37.77 32.80 -4.75
C ASN A 1023 38.10 34.02 -3.89
N TYR A 1024 37.55 34.12 -2.67
CA TYR A 1024 37.90 35.21 -1.77
C TYR A 1024 39.37 35.19 -1.34
N LEU A 1025 39.95 34.00 -1.11
CA LEU A 1025 41.39 33.89 -0.82
C LEU A 1025 42.25 34.38 -2.00
N ILE A 1026 41.86 34.09 -3.24
CA ILE A 1026 42.53 34.59 -4.45
C ILE A 1026 42.42 36.11 -4.49
N ASP A 1027 41.23 36.67 -4.30
CA ASP A 1027 41.01 38.12 -4.27
C ASP A 1027 41.94 38.82 -3.25
N LEU A 1028 42.13 38.21 -2.07
CA LEU A 1028 43.03 38.72 -1.02
C LEU A 1028 44.52 38.63 -1.37
N ILE A 1029 44.92 37.66 -2.19
CA ILE A 1029 46.31 37.51 -2.65
C ILE A 1029 46.62 38.48 -3.80
N GLU A 1030 45.61 38.77 -4.64
CA GLU A 1030 45.72 39.69 -5.77
C GLU A 1030 45.68 41.17 -5.38
N ALA A 1031 44.99 41.50 -4.27
CA ALA A 1031 44.92 42.83 -3.67
C ALA A 1031 46.23 43.25 -2.97
#